data_AF-A0A522ESS4-F1
#
_entry.id   AF-A0A522ESS4-F1
#
_cell.length_a   1.000
_cell.length_b   1.000
_cell.length_c   1.000
_cell.angle_alpha   90.00
_cell.angle_beta   90.00
_cell.angle_gamma   90.00
#
_symmetry.space_group_name_H-M   'P 1'
#
loop_
_entity.id
_entity.type
_entity.pdbx_description
1 polymer ?
#
loop_
_entity_poly.entity_id
_entity_poly.type
_entity_poly.pdbx_seq_one_letter_code
_entity_poly.pdbx_strand_id
1 'polypeptide(L)'
;MPFKIVVKKSNAGHVTPAEQPHEVHRRLIEKNLALTELNKKNDVLSAAFGALEQELRQKQRLLEEKNKLIKQLQAELDGKEAEVESRRLYLEDQEASSKKKKQEVETLLQELEAHEKKIKSRAENLRRAEALVDQKAGSIKHKENELKNLESLGLRTGTLLKAAEKKLAAINTEIKNKETLISEHNNSLDTIEKNLALKRKALSGVKNKLHEEEKMLHAKIHKEKAYLKEMENSIELISTRRQKAESELHRVAREKEHYLQHEGNLKKLEQGLKEKARDTEQLETKLLLEKQHVERLKESIKISEADLKEKHISLAKRESQLISQEHDYQLKATKIAEHEKKLKDHLINAESRVKRIENYEKGLKETTAHLENRKNLLEKHVLHTQKKLAEQENKLKENERMTVLRDRSLLELKERVQSREKELDKRESVIDGRRNDLLVEHKKLESAIALTKAELSAIEKKKDEHIKISRQWEKEVATIKSALDKTREEYQRRSISIEASQGIVKAIEKDIAARKKELSVIEGQVKEKNADFLTVLKRLNETKEQLREYEDSLRKEKSEVITQKAAVGSAASTLGRTLKEHLHDTAEIKRRLEEREAAVRAEEKRIEALKTGKGDNSKLESYLKEKQRQLDDAEEKIKVIRETYHKQLALLEKRDREIELKDRHLEEKLKDMRDYAKRIKSLEQDQTKELGGLSNQVNTLREEEERLRVKVSERNHEIERLEGLVKSHEEGLKQENSTAVTADANAEITQLRRELAKRSDELKEKEDALQELRKHLEQTSRQEAHRKQESKSSSISIFKKIREIEELIDKKDYKEIQKTYEHIRKLYSELPQGDKEKVYQKVMDLKEIIEKTSD
;
A
#
# COMPACT_ATOMS: atom_id res chain seq x y z
N MET A 1 -94.25 -131.61 83.49
CA MET A 1 -95.63 -131.81 82.97
C MET A 1 -96.13 -133.20 83.37
N PRO A 2 -97.45 -133.43 83.50
CA PRO A 2 -97.98 -134.18 84.65
C PRO A 2 -98.55 -135.58 84.38
N PHE A 3 -98.84 -136.33 85.47
CA PHE A 3 -99.89 -137.34 85.75
C PHE A 3 -100.53 -138.15 84.58
N LYS A 4 -100.90 -139.45 84.70
CA LYS A 4 -101.76 -140.05 85.76
C LYS A 4 -101.97 -141.59 85.56
N ILE A 5 -102.47 -142.26 86.62
CA ILE A 5 -103.27 -143.54 86.73
C ILE A 5 -102.47 -144.84 87.09
N VAL A 6 -102.72 -145.71 88.09
CA VAL A 6 -103.82 -146.12 89.04
C VAL A 6 -104.41 -147.54 88.73
N VAL A 7 -104.52 -148.54 89.64
CA VAL A 7 -104.00 -148.76 91.03
C VAL A 7 -104.27 -150.23 91.57
N LYS A 8 -103.45 -150.77 92.51
CA LYS A 8 -103.71 -151.92 93.48
C LYS A 8 -103.86 -153.38 92.90
N LYS A 9 -103.75 -154.53 93.63
CA LYS A 9 -103.30 -154.94 95.02
C LYS A 9 -103.10 -156.48 95.18
N SER A 10 -102.24 -156.89 96.14
CA SER A 10 -102.33 -158.03 97.12
C SER A 10 -102.46 -159.55 96.77
N ASN A 11 -101.39 -160.31 97.09
CA ASN A 11 -101.25 -161.46 98.03
C ASN A 11 -102.03 -162.82 97.98
N ALA A 12 -101.21 -163.90 98.00
CA ALA A 12 -101.16 -165.03 98.95
C ALA A 12 -101.95 -166.37 98.75
N GLY A 13 -101.21 -167.48 98.84
CA GLY A 13 -101.39 -168.47 99.93
C GLY A 13 -101.76 -169.93 99.58
N HIS A 14 -101.02 -170.90 100.12
CA HIS A 14 -101.31 -172.36 100.09
C HIS A 14 -101.82 -172.89 101.46
N VAL A 15 -102.75 -173.87 101.42
CA VAL A 15 -102.87 -175.15 102.21
C VAL A 15 -102.81 -175.17 103.77
N THR A 16 -103.72 -175.96 104.41
CA THR A 16 -103.56 -176.87 105.61
C THR A 16 -104.95 -177.52 106.01
N PRO A 17 -105.21 -178.24 107.15
CA PRO A 17 -105.15 -179.74 107.22
C PRO A 17 -106.21 -180.53 108.09
N ALA A 18 -106.08 -181.88 108.10
CA ALA A 18 -106.36 -182.98 109.10
C ALA A 18 -107.39 -182.93 110.30
N GLU A 19 -108.03 -184.09 110.64
CA GLU A 19 -107.79 -184.95 111.86
C GLU A 19 -108.87 -186.01 112.31
N GLN A 20 -108.44 -187.05 113.09
CA GLN A 20 -109.14 -187.99 114.08
C GLN A 20 -109.94 -189.28 113.62
N PRO A 21 -110.35 -190.26 114.50
CA PRO A 21 -109.49 -191.35 115.08
C PRO A 21 -110.13 -192.78 115.30
N HIS A 22 -109.32 -193.85 115.52
CA HIS A 22 -109.43 -194.85 116.65
C HIS A 22 -108.43 -196.04 116.64
N GLU A 23 -108.09 -196.54 117.84
CA GLU A 23 -107.51 -197.82 118.33
C GLU A 23 -106.46 -198.69 117.56
N VAL A 24 -105.61 -199.38 118.36
CA VAL A 24 -104.59 -200.42 118.06
C VAL A 24 -103.14 -199.95 117.75
N HIS A 25 -102.89 -198.80 117.13
CA HIS A 25 -101.56 -198.46 116.56
C HIS A 25 -100.47 -197.89 117.53
N ARG A 26 -100.49 -198.24 118.81
CA ARG A 26 -99.87 -197.44 119.90
C ARG A 26 -98.36 -197.65 120.21
N ARG A 27 -97.59 -198.39 119.41
CA ARG A 27 -96.15 -198.68 119.67
C ARG A 27 -95.13 -198.01 118.72
N LEU A 28 -95.57 -197.12 117.83
CA LEU A 28 -94.68 -196.45 116.86
C LEU A 28 -94.30 -194.98 117.21
N ILE A 29 -94.88 -194.41 118.27
CA ILE A 29 -94.96 -192.95 118.44
C ILE A 29 -93.68 -192.31 119.01
N GLU A 30 -92.89 -193.02 119.83
CA GLU A 30 -91.70 -192.44 120.49
C GLU A 30 -90.55 -192.08 119.53
N LYS A 31 -90.55 -192.58 118.28
CA LYS A 31 -89.57 -192.16 117.26
C LYS A 31 -89.89 -190.83 116.55
N ASN A 32 -91.14 -190.34 116.61
CA ASN A 32 -91.55 -189.19 115.79
C ASN A 32 -91.32 -187.81 116.41
N LEU A 33 -91.05 -187.71 117.73
CA LEU A 33 -90.77 -186.40 118.36
C LEU A 33 -89.45 -185.76 117.88
N ALA A 34 -88.46 -186.56 117.43
CA ALA A 34 -87.16 -186.04 117.00
C ALA A 34 -87.18 -185.36 115.61
N LEU A 35 -88.21 -185.63 114.79
CA LEU A 35 -88.30 -185.12 113.41
C LEU A 35 -88.97 -183.73 113.31
N THR A 36 -89.83 -183.36 114.27
CA THR A 36 -90.59 -182.11 114.23
C THR A 36 -89.75 -180.88 114.58
N GLU A 37 -88.70 -181.01 115.39
CA GLU A 37 -87.78 -179.89 115.69
C GLU A 37 -86.81 -179.58 114.54
N LEU A 38 -86.52 -180.55 113.67
CA LEU A 38 -85.60 -180.34 112.54
C LEU A 38 -86.25 -179.45 111.46
N ASN A 39 -87.53 -179.66 111.16
CA ASN A 39 -88.23 -178.91 110.11
C ASN A 39 -88.32 -177.41 110.40
N LYS A 40 -88.56 -176.99 111.66
CA LYS A 40 -88.61 -175.56 112.02
C LYS A 40 -87.28 -174.81 111.82
N LYS A 41 -86.15 -175.51 111.81
CA LYS A 41 -84.83 -174.90 111.51
C LYS A 41 -84.58 -174.73 110.01
N ASN A 42 -85.24 -175.52 109.16
CA ASN A 42 -85.05 -175.50 107.72
C ASN A 42 -85.71 -174.26 107.07
N ASP A 43 -86.91 -173.90 107.53
CA ASP A 43 -87.66 -172.75 107.00
C ASP A 43 -86.94 -171.41 107.21
N VAL A 44 -86.25 -171.25 108.36
CA VAL A 44 -85.49 -170.03 108.69
C VAL A 44 -84.27 -169.85 107.78
N LEU A 45 -83.57 -170.94 107.45
CA LEU A 45 -82.43 -170.89 106.52
C LEU A 45 -82.88 -170.53 105.10
N SER A 46 -84.00 -171.08 104.64
CA SER A 46 -84.54 -170.79 103.31
C SER A 46 -84.89 -169.30 103.14
N ALA A 47 -85.49 -168.68 104.18
CA ALA A 47 -85.76 -167.24 104.19
C ALA A 47 -84.47 -166.38 104.17
N ALA A 48 -83.42 -166.79 104.90
CA ALA A 48 -82.14 -166.09 104.92
C ALA A 48 -81.40 -166.14 103.56
N PHE A 49 -81.40 -167.30 102.90
CA PHE A 49 -80.85 -167.43 101.55
C PHE A 49 -81.60 -166.59 100.52
N GLY A 50 -82.95 -166.56 100.58
CA GLY A 50 -83.76 -165.71 99.71
C GLY A 50 -83.44 -164.21 99.83
N ALA A 51 -83.20 -163.72 101.06
CA ALA A 51 -82.80 -162.33 101.30
C ALA A 51 -81.41 -162.02 100.73
N LEU A 52 -80.42 -162.89 100.95
CA LEU A 52 -79.06 -162.74 100.40
C LEU A 52 -79.04 -162.75 98.87
N GLU A 53 -79.84 -163.61 98.24
CA GLU A 53 -79.94 -163.66 96.78
C GLU A 53 -80.57 -162.37 96.21
N GLN A 54 -81.53 -161.78 96.93
CA GLN A 54 -82.13 -160.49 96.58
C GLN A 54 -81.11 -159.34 96.68
N GLU A 55 -80.28 -159.34 97.75
CA GLU A 55 -79.22 -158.35 97.95
C GLU A 55 -78.11 -158.47 96.89
N LEU A 56 -77.74 -159.70 96.51
CA LEU A 56 -76.78 -159.97 95.43
C LEU A 56 -77.28 -159.42 94.09
N ARG A 57 -78.56 -159.66 93.75
CA ARG A 57 -79.19 -159.13 92.52
C ARG A 57 -79.28 -157.60 92.54
N GLN A 58 -79.51 -156.96 93.69
CA GLN A 58 -79.43 -155.50 93.82
C GLN A 58 -78.00 -154.98 93.58
N LYS A 59 -76.99 -155.61 94.18
CA LYS A 59 -75.57 -155.24 94.00
C LYS A 59 -75.10 -155.42 92.55
N GLN A 60 -75.54 -156.48 91.87
CA GLN A 60 -75.27 -156.68 90.43
C GLN A 60 -75.88 -155.58 89.56
N ARG A 61 -77.16 -155.21 89.76
CA ARG A 61 -77.79 -154.09 89.03
C ARG A 61 -77.05 -152.77 89.25
N LEU A 62 -76.69 -152.45 90.50
CA LEU A 62 -75.90 -151.27 90.84
C LEU A 62 -74.51 -151.27 90.17
N LEU A 63 -73.89 -152.45 90.00
CA LEU A 63 -72.62 -152.58 89.29
C LEU A 63 -72.79 -152.35 87.78
N GLU A 64 -73.85 -152.88 87.17
CA GLU A 64 -74.18 -152.63 85.75
C GLU A 64 -74.51 -151.15 85.48
N GLU A 65 -75.28 -150.52 86.37
CA GLU A 65 -75.59 -149.08 86.30
C GLU A 65 -74.33 -148.22 86.43
N LYS A 66 -73.46 -148.52 87.42
CA LYS A 66 -72.16 -147.85 87.55
C LYS A 66 -71.26 -148.06 86.33
N ASN A 67 -71.21 -149.26 85.77
CA ASN A 67 -70.42 -149.55 84.57
C ASN A 67 -70.96 -148.84 83.32
N LYS A 68 -72.28 -148.66 83.20
CA LYS A 68 -72.89 -147.81 82.16
C LYS A 68 -72.52 -146.34 82.35
N LEU A 69 -72.61 -145.82 83.58
CA LEU A 69 -72.28 -144.43 83.89
C LEU A 69 -70.78 -144.13 83.65
N ILE A 70 -69.88 -145.03 84.05
CA ILE A 70 -68.44 -144.91 83.77
C ILE A 70 -68.19 -144.83 82.26
N LYS A 71 -68.82 -145.69 81.44
CA LYS A 71 -68.67 -145.63 79.98
C LYS A 71 -69.22 -144.34 79.37
N GLN A 72 -70.31 -143.79 79.92
CA GLN A 72 -70.86 -142.50 79.48
C GLN A 72 -69.92 -141.34 79.82
N LEU A 73 -69.41 -141.30 81.06
CA LEU A 73 -68.45 -140.28 81.49
C LEU A 73 -67.12 -140.38 80.74
N GLN A 74 -66.66 -141.58 80.40
CA GLN A 74 -65.46 -141.78 79.59
C GLN A 74 -65.65 -141.18 78.19
N ALA A 75 -66.77 -141.50 77.51
CA ALA A 75 -67.06 -140.96 76.18
C ALA A 75 -67.30 -139.44 76.19
N GLU A 76 -67.84 -138.88 77.27
CA GLU A 76 -67.97 -137.43 77.46
C GLU A 76 -66.61 -136.77 77.71
N LEU A 77 -65.72 -137.40 78.48
CA LEU A 77 -64.34 -136.94 78.69
C LEU A 77 -63.54 -136.96 77.38
N ASP A 78 -63.54 -138.09 76.65
CA ASP A 78 -62.87 -138.23 75.34
C ASP A 78 -63.38 -137.16 74.35
N GLY A 79 -64.70 -136.89 74.35
CA GLY A 79 -65.31 -135.83 73.56
C GLY A 79 -64.89 -134.41 73.98
N LYS A 80 -64.68 -134.17 75.28
CA LYS A 80 -64.17 -132.90 75.81
C LYS A 80 -62.69 -132.70 75.55
N GLU A 81 -61.87 -133.75 75.62
CA GLU A 81 -60.46 -133.71 75.25
C GLU A 81 -60.29 -133.38 73.76
N ALA A 82 -61.10 -133.97 72.88
CA ALA A 82 -61.14 -133.62 71.46
C ALA A 82 -61.59 -132.16 71.22
N GLU A 83 -62.57 -131.65 71.97
CA GLU A 83 -63.00 -130.24 71.91
C GLU A 83 -61.88 -129.28 72.37
N VAL A 84 -61.13 -129.63 73.40
CA VAL A 84 -59.98 -128.85 73.91
C VAL A 84 -58.84 -128.83 72.91
N GLU A 85 -58.45 -129.97 72.34
CA GLU A 85 -57.35 -130.02 71.37
C GLU A 85 -57.72 -129.29 70.06
N SER A 86 -58.98 -129.39 69.62
CA SER A 86 -59.48 -128.58 68.48
C SER A 86 -59.42 -127.07 68.76
N ARG A 87 -59.79 -126.62 69.97
CA ARG A 87 -59.66 -125.21 70.37
C ARG A 87 -58.21 -124.76 70.48
N ARG A 88 -57.32 -125.64 70.96
CA ARG A 88 -55.88 -125.35 71.07
C ARG A 88 -55.27 -125.11 69.69
N LEU A 89 -55.54 -126.00 68.73
CA LEU A 89 -55.09 -125.84 67.33
C LEU A 89 -55.64 -124.55 66.71
N TYR A 90 -56.92 -124.23 66.93
CA TYR A 90 -57.50 -122.97 66.47
C TYR A 90 -56.83 -121.72 67.08
N LEU A 91 -56.49 -121.75 68.37
CA LEU A 91 -55.77 -120.66 69.03
C LEU A 91 -54.32 -120.53 68.54
N GLU A 92 -53.65 -121.65 68.25
CA GLU A 92 -52.30 -121.68 67.68
C GLU A 92 -52.27 -121.07 66.27
N ASP A 93 -53.25 -121.37 65.42
CA ASP A 93 -53.46 -120.71 64.12
C ASP A 93 -53.75 -119.21 64.27
N GLN A 94 -54.55 -118.79 65.25
CA GLN A 94 -54.80 -117.37 65.52
C GLN A 94 -53.54 -116.65 66.03
N GLU A 95 -52.71 -117.30 66.87
CA GLU A 95 -51.42 -116.75 67.29
C GLU A 95 -50.45 -116.61 66.11
N ALA A 96 -50.36 -117.61 65.23
CA ALA A 96 -49.54 -117.55 64.02
C ALA A 96 -49.99 -116.41 63.09
N SER A 97 -51.31 -116.27 62.89
CA SER A 97 -51.93 -115.18 62.13
C SER A 97 -51.64 -113.81 62.76
N SER A 98 -51.72 -113.69 64.08
CA SER A 98 -51.43 -112.46 64.83
C SER A 98 -49.93 -112.09 64.78
N LYS A 99 -49.03 -113.07 64.92
CA LYS A 99 -47.58 -112.87 64.76
C LYS A 99 -47.23 -112.38 63.35
N LYS A 100 -47.85 -112.97 62.31
CA LYS A 100 -47.66 -112.54 60.92
C LYS A 100 -48.16 -111.10 60.69
N LYS A 101 -49.36 -110.76 61.16
CA LYS A 101 -49.89 -109.38 61.09
C LYS A 101 -49.03 -108.38 61.85
N LYS A 102 -48.45 -108.76 63.00
CA LYS A 102 -47.53 -107.91 63.75
C LYS A 102 -46.26 -107.59 62.94
N GLN A 103 -45.65 -108.60 62.30
CA GLN A 103 -44.49 -108.41 61.43
C GLN A 103 -44.81 -107.53 60.20
N GLU A 104 -46.00 -107.69 59.62
CA GLU A 104 -46.49 -106.86 58.52
C GLU A 104 -46.63 -105.38 58.94
N VAL A 105 -47.24 -105.10 60.10
CA VAL A 105 -47.33 -103.75 60.67
C VAL A 105 -45.95 -103.16 60.99
N GLU A 106 -45.03 -103.96 61.53
CA GLU A 106 -43.66 -103.52 61.84
C GLU A 106 -42.87 -103.18 60.56
N THR A 107 -43.10 -103.91 59.48
CA THR A 107 -42.53 -103.62 58.14
C THR A 107 -43.10 -102.31 57.58
N LEU A 108 -44.43 -102.13 57.63
CA LEU A 108 -45.11 -100.91 57.16
C LEU A 108 -44.67 -99.66 57.95
N LEU A 109 -44.37 -99.78 59.25
CA LEU A 109 -43.82 -98.69 60.06
C LEU A 109 -42.41 -98.29 59.60
N GLN A 110 -41.54 -99.26 59.30
CA GLN A 110 -40.20 -98.99 58.75
C GLN A 110 -40.27 -98.33 57.37
N GLU A 111 -41.22 -98.74 56.52
CA GLU A 111 -41.49 -98.09 55.23
C GLU A 111 -41.99 -96.66 55.43
N LEU A 112 -42.94 -96.42 56.34
CA LEU A 112 -43.43 -95.08 56.67
C LEU A 112 -42.31 -94.16 57.17
N GLU A 113 -41.43 -94.61 58.07
CA GLU A 113 -40.25 -93.84 58.48
C GLU A 113 -39.31 -93.53 57.30
N ALA A 114 -39.09 -94.48 56.40
CA ALA A 114 -38.27 -94.27 55.22
C ALA A 114 -38.92 -93.26 54.24
N HIS A 115 -40.25 -93.29 54.12
CA HIS A 115 -41.02 -92.29 53.38
C HIS A 115 -40.96 -90.91 54.04
N GLU A 116 -41.07 -90.81 55.37
CA GLU A 116 -40.94 -89.55 56.10
C GLU A 116 -39.56 -88.92 55.92
N LYS A 117 -38.49 -89.73 56.03
CA LYS A 117 -37.10 -89.31 55.75
C LYS A 117 -36.94 -88.80 54.30
N LYS A 118 -37.56 -89.47 53.31
CA LYS A 118 -37.60 -89.02 51.91
C LYS A 118 -38.41 -87.73 51.71
N ILE A 119 -39.50 -87.54 52.44
CA ILE A 119 -40.33 -86.31 52.39
C ILE A 119 -39.55 -85.13 52.97
N LYS A 120 -38.89 -85.32 54.12
CA LYS A 120 -38.02 -84.30 54.76
C LYS A 120 -36.90 -83.85 53.82
N SER A 121 -36.18 -84.78 53.18
CA SER A 121 -35.12 -84.41 52.23
C SER A 121 -35.64 -83.73 50.97
N ARG A 122 -36.83 -84.10 50.47
CA ARG A 122 -37.50 -83.38 49.37
C ARG A 122 -37.90 -81.96 49.76
N ALA A 123 -38.41 -81.75 50.98
CA ALA A 123 -38.79 -80.43 51.48
C ALA A 123 -37.57 -79.49 51.63
N GLU A 124 -36.43 -80.00 52.10
CA GLU A 124 -35.18 -79.21 52.13
C GLU A 124 -34.66 -78.85 50.73
N ASN A 125 -34.72 -79.80 49.78
CA ASN A 125 -34.34 -79.54 48.40
C ASN A 125 -35.27 -78.53 47.71
N LEU A 126 -36.58 -78.57 48.01
CA LEU A 126 -37.55 -77.56 47.59
C LEU A 126 -37.21 -76.17 48.14
N ARG A 127 -36.95 -76.03 49.45
CA ARG A 127 -36.51 -74.76 50.06
C ARG A 127 -35.24 -74.20 49.42
N ARG A 128 -34.27 -75.06 49.08
CA ARG A 128 -33.05 -74.63 48.37
C ARG A 128 -33.33 -74.18 46.94
N ALA A 129 -34.28 -74.82 46.25
CA ALA A 129 -34.72 -74.42 44.92
C ALA A 129 -35.49 -73.08 44.95
N GLU A 130 -36.38 -72.87 45.93
CA GLU A 130 -37.09 -71.62 46.17
C GLU A 130 -36.11 -70.46 46.39
N ALA A 131 -35.13 -70.62 47.30
CA ALA A 131 -34.11 -69.61 47.56
C ALA A 131 -33.27 -69.27 46.30
N LEU A 132 -32.97 -70.25 45.45
CA LEU A 132 -32.30 -70.04 44.16
C LEU A 132 -33.19 -69.33 43.12
N VAL A 133 -34.51 -69.56 43.15
CA VAL A 133 -35.48 -68.84 42.31
C VAL A 133 -35.57 -67.38 42.75
N ASP A 134 -35.68 -67.11 44.05
CA ASP A 134 -35.70 -65.74 44.60
C ASP A 134 -34.41 -64.97 44.28
N GLN A 135 -33.25 -65.60 44.44
CA GLN A 135 -31.96 -65.02 44.06
C GLN A 135 -31.91 -64.68 42.56
N LYS A 136 -32.39 -65.57 41.69
CA LYS A 136 -32.46 -65.34 40.25
C LYS A 136 -33.46 -64.24 39.89
N ALA A 137 -34.62 -64.18 40.54
CA ALA A 137 -35.61 -63.13 40.34
C ALA A 137 -35.03 -61.75 40.71
N GLY A 138 -34.27 -61.64 41.81
CA GLY A 138 -33.53 -60.44 42.16
C GLY A 138 -32.50 -60.02 41.09
N SER A 139 -31.74 -60.98 40.56
CA SER A 139 -30.77 -60.74 39.49
C SER A 139 -31.42 -60.31 38.16
N ILE A 140 -32.55 -60.91 37.78
CA ILE A 140 -33.34 -60.53 36.60
C ILE A 140 -33.83 -59.09 36.75
N LYS A 141 -34.42 -58.74 37.91
CA LYS A 141 -34.92 -57.39 38.20
C LYS A 141 -33.83 -56.31 38.17
N HIS A 142 -32.59 -56.67 38.50
CA HIS A 142 -31.44 -55.77 38.33
C HIS A 142 -31.12 -55.53 36.85
N LYS A 143 -31.05 -56.59 36.04
CA LYS A 143 -30.81 -56.51 34.59
C LYS A 143 -31.92 -55.77 33.83
N GLU A 144 -33.18 -55.89 34.25
CA GLU A 144 -34.29 -55.10 33.71
C GLU A 144 -34.10 -53.60 33.90
N ASN A 145 -33.51 -53.18 35.03
CA ASN A 145 -33.20 -51.77 35.27
C ASN A 145 -31.97 -51.31 34.46
N GLU A 146 -30.97 -52.16 34.27
CA GLU A 146 -29.85 -51.89 33.35
C GLU A 146 -30.33 -51.72 31.90
N LEU A 147 -31.25 -52.57 31.43
CA LEU A 147 -31.85 -52.47 30.10
C LEU A 147 -32.62 -51.15 29.91
N LYS A 148 -33.44 -50.73 30.89
CA LYS A 148 -34.13 -49.42 30.84
C LYS A 148 -33.15 -48.24 30.79
N ASN A 149 -32.03 -48.33 31.51
CA ASN A 149 -30.97 -47.32 31.43
C ASN A 149 -30.33 -47.28 30.03
N LEU A 150 -30.08 -48.44 29.41
CA LEU A 150 -29.58 -48.54 28.04
C LEU A 150 -30.57 -48.01 26.99
N GLU A 151 -31.88 -48.25 27.14
CA GLU A 151 -32.92 -47.63 26.29
C GLU A 151 -32.88 -46.10 26.39
N SER A 152 -32.76 -45.55 27.61
CA SER A 152 -32.66 -44.10 27.82
C SER A 152 -31.41 -43.49 27.18
N LEU A 153 -30.29 -44.23 27.17
CA LEU A 153 -29.07 -43.87 26.45
C LEU A 153 -29.27 -43.92 24.93
N GLY A 154 -29.96 -44.94 24.40
CA GLY A 154 -30.30 -45.06 22.99
C GLY A 154 -31.17 -43.91 22.46
N LEU A 155 -32.15 -43.45 23.26
CA LEU A 155 -32.94 -42.26 22.94
C LEU A 155 -32.09 -40.98 22.94
N ARG A 156 -31.13 -40.86 23.88
CA ARG A 156 -30.19 -39.73 23.94
C ARG A 156 -29.22 -39.71 22.75
N THR A 157 -28.64 -40.85 22.38
CA THR A 157 -27.75 -40.93 21.21
C THR A 157 -28.52 -40.68 19.92
N GLY A 158 -29.76 -41.19 19.79
CA GLY A 158 -30.62 -40.92 18.64
C GLY A 158 -31.01 -39.43 18.48
N THR A 159 -31.21 -38.70 19.59
CA THR A 159 -31.46 -37.25 19.54
C THR A 159 -30.20 -36.45 19.20
N LEU A 160 -29.03 -36.85 19.71
CA LEU A 160 -27.74 -36.26 19.33
C LEU A 160 -27.40 -36.49 17.85
N LEU A 161 -27.67 -37.69 17.32
CA LEU A 161 -27.46 -38.02 15.91
C LEU A 161 -28.29 -37.11 15.00
N LYS A 162 -29.60 -36.99 15.26
CA LYS A 162 -30.49 -36.08 14.51
C LYS A 162 -30.08 -34.62 14.60
N ALA A 163 -29.49 -34.19 15.71
CA ALA A 163 -28.94 -32.84 15.86
C ALA A 163 -27.65 -32.65 15.04
N ALA A 164 -26.79 -33.67 14.96
CA ALA A 164 -25.59 -33.66 14.13
C ALA A 164 -25.93 -33.67 12.62
N GLU A 165 -26.89 -34.50 12.21
CA GLU A 165 -27.41 -34.55 10.83
C GLU A 165 -27.95 -33.18 10.37
N LYS A 166 -28.75 -32.50 11.21
CA LYS A 166 -29.23 -31.14 10.93
C LYS A 166 -28.09 -30.12 10.78
N LYS A 167 -27.05 -30.21 11.62
CA LYS A 167 -25.87 -29.34 11.52
C LYS A 167 -25.08 -29.61 10.22
N LEU A 168 -24.91 -30.88 9.84
CA LEU A 168 -24.29 -31.27 8.57
C LEU A 168 -25.06 -30.74 7.35
N ALA A 169 -26.40 -30.83 7.37
CA ALA A 169 -27.24 -30.27 6.30
C ALA A 169 -27.09 -28.74 6.17
N ALA A 170 -27.00 -28.02 7.29
CA ALA A 170 -26.75 -26.57 7.30
C ALA A 170 -25.34 -26.22 6.78
N ILE A 171 -24.31 -26.97 7.17
CA ILE A 171 -22.94 -26.78 6.66
C ILE A 171 -22.89 -27.03 5.14
N ASN A 172 -23.54 -28.08 4.65
CA ASN A 172 -23.57 -28.39 3.22
C ASN A 172 -24.30 -27.31 2.38
N THR A 173 -25.33 -26.66 2.94
CA THR A 173 -25.97 -25.51 2.27
C THR A 173 -25.07 -24.27 2.29
N GLU A 174 -24.34 -24.02 3.39
CA GLU A 174 -23.37 -22.91 3.47
C GLU A 174 -22.18 -23.11 2.51
N ILE A 175 -21.69 -24.34 2.34
CA ILE A 175 -20.66 -24.69 1.34
C ILE A 175 -21.16 -24.35 -0.07
N LYS A 176 -22.37 -24.81 -0.43
CA LYS A 176 -22.95 -24.56 -1.76
C LYS A 176 -23.13 -23.06 -2.06
N ASN A 177 -23.50 -22.27 -1.06
CA ASN A 177 -23.59 -20.81 -1.19
C ASN A 177 -22.21 -20.15 -1.39
N LYS A 178 -21.15 -20.69 -0.76
CA LYS A 178 -19.78 -20.22 -0.95
C LYS A 178 -19.21 -20.62 -2.32
N GLU A 179 -19.55 -21.80 -2.83
CA GLU A 179 -19.19 -22.24 -4.20
C GLU A 179 -19.80 -21.32 -5.26
N THR A 180 -21.06 -20.90 -5.11
CA THR A 180 -21.69 -19.92 -6.02
C THR A 180 -21.01 -18.56 -5.95
N LEU A 181 -20.70 -18.03 -4.76
CA LEU A 181 -19.94 -16.78 -4.60
C LEU A 181 -18.53 -16.85 -5.23
N ILE A 182 -17.85 -18.00 -5.13
CA ILE A 182 -16.56 -18.21 -5.80
C ILE A 182 -16.71 -18.15 -7.32
N SER A 183 -17.78 -18.73 -7.88
CA SER A 183 -18.07 -18.67 -9.31
C SER A 183 -18.33 -17.22 -9.78
N GLU A 184 -19.11 -16.44 -9.03
CA GLU A 184 -19.38 -15.03 -9.31
C GLU A 184 -18.12 -14.16 -9.25
N HIS A 185 -17.25 -14.37 -8.26
CA HIS A 185 -15.96 -13.69 -8.16
C HIS A 185 -15.02 -14.06 -9.33
N ASN A 186 -14.97 -15.33 -9.74
CA ASN A 186 -14.17 -15.76 -10.89
C ASN A 186 -14.64 -15.10 -12.19
N ASN A 187 -15.95 -15.06 -12.45
CA ASN A 187 -16.53 -14.36 -13.62
C ASN A 187 -16.23 -12.86 -13.61
N SER A 188 -16.20 -12.24 -12.42
CA SER A 188 -15.82 -10.83 -12.23
C SER A 188 -14.33 -10.60 -12.52
N LEU A 189 -13.46 -11.50 -12.05
CA LEU A 189 -12.02 -11.50 -12.35
C LEU A 189 -11.75 -11.59 -13.86
N ASP A 190 -12.36 -12.56 -14.54
CA ASP A 190 -12.32 -12.73 -16.00
C ASP A 190 -12.66 -11.43 -16.75
N THR A 191 -13.67 -10.71 -16.26
CA THR A 191 -14.13 -9.44 -16.84
C THR A 191 -13.13 -8.31 -16.57
N ILE A 192 -12.55 -8.24 -15.38
CA ILE A 192 -11.48 -7.29 -15.02
C ILE A 192 -10.22 -7.54 -15.85
N GLU A 193 -9.82 -8.80 -16.06
CA GLU A 193 -8.65 -9.15 -16.87
C GLU A 193 -8.82 -8.77 -18.34
N LYS A 194 -9.99 -9.05 -18.94
CA LYS A 194 -10.34 -8.59 -20.30
C LYS A 194 -10.27 -7.06 -20.42
N ASN A 195 -10.80 -6.34 -19.43
CA ASN A 195 -10.74 -4.87 -19.39
C ASN A 195 -9.31 -4.33 -19.21
N LEU A 196 -8.48 -4.99 -18.39
CA LEU A 196 -7.06 -4.65 -18.24
C LEU A 196 -6.27 -4.90 -19.52
N ALA A 197 -6.53 -5.99 -20.25
CA ALA A 197 -5.92 -6.28 -21.55
C ALA A 197 -6.27 -5.19 -22.59
N LEU A 198 -7.53 -4.77 -22.66
CA LEU A 198 -7.98 -3.66 -23.52
C LEU A 198 -7.29 -2.33 -23.13
N LYS A 199 -7.24 -1.98 -21.84
CA LYS A 199 -6.55 -0.77 -21.36
C LYS A 199 -5.05 -0.80 -21.64
N ARG A 200 -4.37 -1.95 -21.48
CA ARG A 200 -2.95 -2.13 -21.84
C ARG A 200 -2.72 -1.91 -23.35
N LYS A 201 -3.62 -2.43 -24.21
CA LYS A 201 -3.56 -2.21 -25.66
C LYS A 201 -3.77 -0.73 -26.03
N ALA A 202 -4.72 -0.05 -25.39
CA ALA A 202 -4.95 1.38 -25.59
C ALA A 202 -3.74 2.23 -25.14
N LEU A 203 -3.16 1.93 -23.97
CA LEU A 203 -1.97 2.60 -23.45
C LEU A 203 -0.75 2.43 -24.37
N SER A 204 -0.55 1.23 -24.93
CA SER A 204 0.45 0.97 -25.98
C SER A 204 0.24 1.87 -27.20
N GLY A 205 -0.99 1.97 -27.70
CA GLY A 205 -1.35 2.87 -28.81
C GLY A 205 -1.08 4.35 -28.53
N VAL A 206 -1.37 4.83 -27.31
CA VAL A 206 -1.06 6.21 -26.89
C VAL A 206 0.45 6.43 -26.79
N LYS A 207 1.20 5.47 -26.23
CA LYS A 207 2.67 5.55 -26.10
C LYS A 207 3.37 5.66 -27.46
N ASN A 208 2.91 4.90 -28.46
CA ASN A 208 3.47 4.98 -29.82
C ASN A 208 3.20 6.37 -30.44
N LYS A 209 1.94 6.84 -30.39
CA LYS A 209 1.57 8.17 -30.89
C LYS A 209 2.39 9.29 -30.26
N LEU A 210 2.57 9.27 -28.94
CA LEU A 210 3.41 10.24 -28.23
C LEU A 210 4.85 10.22 -28.75
N HIS A 211 5.41 9.03 -28.97
CA HIS A 211 6.76 8.88 -29.50
C HIS A 211 6.90 9.34 -30.97
N GLU A 212 5.85 9.16 -31.78
CA GLU A 212 5.78 9.73 -33.14
C GLU A 212 5.66 11.26 -33.11
N GLU A 213 4.86 11.83 -32.19
CA GLU A 213 4.73 13.28 -31.99
C GLU A 213 6.04 13.91 -31.47
N GLU A 214 6.73 13.27 -30.53
CA GLU A 214 8.07 13.67 -30.06
C GLU A 214 9.08 13.71 -31.22
N LYS A 215 9.12 12.66 -32.05
CA LYS A 215 9.97 12.62 -33.26
C LYS A 215 9.66 13.77 -34.22
N MET A 216 8.38 14.06 -34.46
CA MET A 216 7.94 15.15 -35.32
C MET A 216 8.28 16.53 -34.74
N LEU A 217 8.17 16.71 -33.42
CA LEU A 217 8.58 17.93 -32.72
C LEU A 217 10.09 18.14 -32.77
N HIS A 218 10.89 17.09 -32.51
CA HIS A 218 12.34 17.15 -32.68
C HIS A 218 12.74 17.53 -34.11
N ALA A 219 12.09 16.95 -35.13
CA ALA A 219 12.34 17.30 -36.53
C ALA A 219 11.99 18.78 -36.85
N LYS A 220 10.91 19.33 -36.27
CA LYS A 220 10.59 20.76 -36.38
C LYS A 220 11.63 21.64 -35.69
N ILE A 221 12.00 21.33 -34.45
CA ILE A 221 13.03 22.06 -33.69
C ILE A 221 14.37 22.07 -34.43
N HIS A 222 14.76 20.96 -35.08
CA HIS A 222 15.97 20.93 -35.91
C HIS A 222 15.89 21.86 -37.13
N LYS A 223 14.73 21.96 -37.80
CA LYS A 223 14.52 22.91 -38.91
C LYS A 223 14.53 24.35 -38.43
N GLU A 224 13.88 24.66 -37.31
CA GLU A 224 13.89 26.00 -36.71
C GLU A 224 15.30 26.42 -36.28
N LYS A 225 16.10 25.52 -35.69
CA LYS A 225 17.51 25.77 -35.38
C LYS A 225 18.36 26.06 -36.62
N ALA A 226 18.11 25.37 -37.74
CA ALA A 226 18.79 25.64 -39.00
C ALA A 226 18.41 27.04 -39.54
N TYR A 227 17.12 27.38 -39.54
CA TYR A 227 16.64 28.70 -39.95
C TYR A 227 17.17 29.84 -39.06
N LEU A 228 17.20 29.66 -37.74
CA LEU A 228 17.80 30.63 -36.82
C LEU A 228 19.29 30.85 -37.12
N LYS A 229 20.04 29.79 -37.44
CA LYS A 229 21.46 29.90 -37.83
C LYS A 229 21.65 30.65 -39.16
N GLU A 230 20.75 30.48 -40.13
CA GLU A 230 20.75 31.28 -41.37
C GLU A 230 20.44 32.76 -41.10
N MET A 231 19.53 33.04 -40.16
CA MET A 231 19.22 34.41 -39.71
C MET A 231 20.39 35.04 -38.95
N GLU A 232 21.08 34.30 -38.07
CA GLU A 232 22.30 34.75 -37.39
C GLU A 232 23.40 35.14 -38.40
N ASN A 233 23.70 34.26 -39.36
CA ASN A 233 24.65 34.56 -40.45
C ASN A 233 24.24 35.81 -41.25
N SER A 234 22.93 35.99 -41.48
CA SER A 234 22.39 37.15 -42.20
C SER A 234 22.55 38.45 -41.40
N ILE A 235 22.34 38.41 -40.08
CA ILE A 235 22.56 39.53 -39.16
C ILE A 235 24.06 39.90 -39.11
N GLU A 236 24.96 38.91 -39.08
CA GLU A 236 26.41 39.13 -39.11
C GLU A 236 26.86 39.80 -40.43
N LEU A 237 26.31 39.37 -41.57
CA LEU A 237 26.54 39.99 -42.88
C LEU A 237 26.00 41.43 -42.94
N ILE A 238 24.84 41.70 -42.35
CA ILE A 238 24.29 43.06 -42.25
C ILE A 238 25.17 43.92 -41.34
N SER A 239 25.64 43.39 -40.22
CA SER A 239 26.53 44.09 -39.28
C SER A 239 27.85 44.51 -39.94
N THR A 240 28.51 43.60 -40.65
CA THR A 240 29.75 43.90 -41.40
C THR A 240 29.52 44.88 -42.55
N ARG A 241 28.37 44.82 -43.24
CA ARG A 241 27.97 45.85 -44.23
C ARG A 241 27.76 47.23 -43.56
N ARG A 242 27.14 47.26 -42.38
CA ARG A 242 26.92 48.51 -41.62
C ARG A 242 28.24 49.15 -41.21
N GLN A 243 29.18 48.37 -40.67
CA GLN A 243 30.52 48.86 -40.31
C GLN A 243 31.30 49.42 -41.52
N LYS A 244 31.17 48.81 -42.70
CA LYS A 244 31.75 49.35 -43.93
C LYS A 244 31.10 50.68 -44.33
N ALA A 245 29.77 50.79 -44.24
CA ALA A 245 29.05 52.04 -44.53
C ALA A 245 29.38 53.15 -43.51
N GLU A 246 29.51 52.84 -42.22
CA GLU A 246 29.96 53.76 -41.17
C GLU A 246 31.40 54.26 -41.46
N SER A 247 32.30 53.35 -41.88
CA SER A 247 33.67 53.69 -42.26
C SER A 247 33.75 54.63 -43.48
N GLU A 248 32.94 54.37 -44.51
CA GLU A 248 32.81 55.25 -45.68
C GLU A 248 32.19 56.61 -45.32
N LEU A 249 31.17 56.65 -44.45
CA LEU A 249 30.63 57.91 -43.94
C LEU A 249 31.68 58.73 -43.18
N HIS A 250 32.54 58.09 -42.38
CA HIS A 250 33.68 58.74 -41.74
C HIS A 250 34.80 59.17 -42.71
N ARG A 251 34.92 58.55 -43.89
CA ARG A 251 35.80 59.01 -44.97
C ARG A 251 35.21 60.25 -45.65
N VAL A 252 33.94 60.19 -46.06
CA VAL A 252 33.21 61.31 -46.69
C VAL A 252 33.09 62.51 -45.76
N ALA A 253 32.93 62.31 -44.45
CA ALA A 253 32.94 63.40 -43.47
C ALA A 253 34.28 64.15 -43.42
N ARG A 254 35.42 63.43 -43.47
CA ARG A 254 36.75 64.03 -43.54
C ARG A 254 37.00 64.73 -44.88
N GLU A 255 36.54 64.15 -46.00
CA GLU A 255 36.60 64.81 -47.31
C GLU A 255 35.79 66.12 -47.32
N LYS A 256 34.59 66.12 -46.73
CA LYS A 256 33.78 67.33 -46.55
C LYS A 256 34.51 68.40 -45.73
N GLU A 257 35.22 68.01 -44.67
CA GLU A 257 36.03 68.93 -43.86
C GLU A 257 37.18 69.55 -44.68
N HIS A 258 37.88 68.74 -45.49
CA HIS A 258 38.87 69.26 -46.44
C HIS A 258 38.24 70.20 -47.48
N TYR A 259 37.07 69.89 -48.04
CA TYR A 259 36.37 70.80 -48.97
C TYR A 259 35.97 72.13 -48.31
N LEU A 260 35.55 72.12 -47.03
CA LEU A 260 35.28 73.36 -46.28
C LEU A 260 36.55 74.18 -46.04
N GLN A 261 37.70 73.53 -45.78
CA GLN A 261 38.99 74.21 -45.72
C GLN A 261 39.38 74.83 -47.07
N HIS A 262 39.17 74.11 -48.18
CA HIS A 262 39.39 74.64 -49.53
C HIS A 262 38.46 75.82 -49.85
N GLU A 263 37.18 75.76 -49.47
CA GLU A 263 36.23 76.87 -49.61
C GLU A 263 36.67 78.10 -48.81
N GLY A 264 37.15 77.91 -47.57
CA GLY A 264 37.73 78.98 -46.76
C GLY A 264 38.97 79.61 -47.38
N ASN A 265 39.84 78.80 -48.00
CA ASN A 265 41.01 79.30 -48.73
C ASN A 265 40.64 80.02 -50.03
N LEU A 266 39.62 79.55 -50.75
CA LEU A 266 39.08 80.22 -51.93
C LEU A 266 38.47 81.58 -51.58
N LYS A 267 37.73 81.70 -50.46
CA LYS A 267 37.20 83.00 -49.98
C LYS A 267 38.30 84.00 -49.63
N LYS A 268 39.42 83.54 -49.04
CA LYS A 268 40.61 84.38 -48.81
C LYS A 268 41.27 84.83 -50.12
N LEU A 269 41.38 83.94 -51.11
CA LEU A 269 41.86 84.26 -52.46
C LEU A 269 40.95 85.28 -53.16
N GLU A 270 39.63 85.12 -53.04
CA GLU A 270 38.63 86.04 -53.60
C GLU A 270 38.71 87.42 -52.94
N GLN A 271 38.93 87.49 -51.63
CA GLN A 271 39.20 88.75 -50.92
C GLN A 271 40.49 89.41 -51.41
N GLY A 272 41.61 88.68 -51.50
CA GLY A 272 42.87 89.22 -52.02
C GLY A 272 42.79 89.66 -53.49
N LEU A 273 41.96 89.01 -54.31
CA LEU A 273 41.67 89.45 -55.68
C LEU A 273 40.82 90.73 -55.70
N LYS A 274 39.84 90.87 -54.80
CA LYS A 274 39.04 92.12 -54.65
C LYS A 274 39.89 93.29 -54.15
N GLU A 275 40.87 93.05 -53.29
CA GLU A 275 41.85 94.06 -52.88
C GLU A 275 42.74 94.48 -54.06
N LYS A 276 43.32 93.53 -54.80
CA LYS A 276 44.09 93.84 -56.02
C LYS A 276 43.26 94.54 -57.11
N ALA A 277 41.97 94.24 -57.23
CA ALA A 277 41.08 94.95 -58.14
C ALA A 277 40.95 96.44 -57.74
N ARG A 278 40.77 96.75 -56.45
CA ARG A 278 40.76 98.13 -55.94
C ARG A 278 42.11 98.83 -56.14
N ASP A 279 43.23 98.13 -55.93
CA ASP A 279 44.56 98.69 -56.21
C ASP A 279 44.72 99.02 -57.70
N THR A 280 44.16 98.20 -58.58
CA THR A 280 44.16 98.41 -60.03
C THR A 280 43.28 99.62 -60.41
N GLU A 281 42.06 99.75 -59.85
CA GLU A 281 41.21 100.94 -60.01
C GLU A 281 41.91 102.23 -59.52
N GLN A 282 42.66 102.16 -58.42
CA GLN A 282 43.47 103.28 -57.92
C GLN A 282 44.64 103.63 -58.84
N LEU A 283 45.23 102.64 -59.54
CA LEU A 283 46.26 102.89 -60.55
C LEU A 283 45.66 103.45 -61.84
N GLU A 284 44.50 102.97 -62.28
CA GLU A 284 43.79 103.49 -63.46
C GLU A 284 43.34 104.93 -63.26
N THR A 285 42.82 105.28 -62.08
CA THR A 285 42.44 106.67 -61.75
C THR A 285 43.66 107.61 -61.68
N LYS A 286 44.80 107.15 -61.14
CA LYS A 286 46.07 107.90 -61.23
C LYS A 286 46.53 108.08 -62.68
N LEU A 287 46.50 107.03 -63.49
CA LEU A 287 46.86 107.07 -64.91
C LEU A 287 45.94 108.00 -65.71
N LEU A 288 44.65 108.07 -65.36
CA LEU A 288 43.69 108.99 -65.98
C LEU A 288 44.00 110.46 -65.64
N LEU A 289 44.31 110.76 -64.38
CA LEU A 289 44.75 112.10 -63.95
C LEU A 289 46.06 112.51 -64.65
N GLU A 290 46.99 111.57 -64.82
CA GLU A 290 48.26 111.78 -65.51
C GLU A 290 48.06 112.01 -67.02
N LYS A 291 47.17 111.26 -67.67
CA LYS A 291 46.73 111.54 -69.06
C LYS A 291 46.09 112.94 -69.19
N GLN A 292 45.24 113.35 -68.24
CA GLN A 292 44.67 114.70 -68.21
C GLN A 292 45.72 115.80 -67.95
N HIS A 293 46.82 115.48 -67.27
CA HIS A 293 47.96 116.38 -67.12
C HIS A 293 48.75 116.50 -68.44
N VAL A 294 49.00 115.38 -69.12
CA VAL A 294 49.66 115.35 -70.43
C VAL A 294 48.85 116.10 -71.51
N GLU A 295 47.53 115.96 -71.56
CA GLU A 295 46.71 116.75 -72.50
C GLU A 295 46.76 118.26 -72.19
N ARG A 296 46.73 118.67 -70.91
CA ARG A 296 46.94 120.07 -70.52
C ARG A 296 48.32 120.60 -70.95
N LEU A 297 49.37 119.78 -70.87
CA LEU A 297 50.69 120.14 -71.38
C LEU A 297 50.69 120.28 -72.92
N LYS A 298 50.00 119.40 -73.66
CA LYS A 298 49.85 119.55 -75.13
C LYS A 298 49.11 120.84 -75.51
N GLU A 299 48.07 121.20 -74.76
CA GLU A 299 47.34 122.47 -74.94
C GLU A 299 48.29 123.67 -74.72
N SER A 300 49.09 123.64 -73.65
CA SER A 300 50.08 124.68 -73.34
C SER A 300 51.19 124.76 -74.40
N ILE A 301 51.60 123.64 -74.99
CA ILE A 301 52.57 123.61 -76.10
C ILE A 301 51.96 124.22 -77.36
N LYS A 302 50.71 123.89 -77.73
CA LYS A 302 50.01 124.52 -78.87
C LYS A 302 49.92 126.04 -78.75
N ILE A 303 49.63 126.56 -77.55
CA ILE A 303 49.62 128.01 -77.28
C ILE A 303 51.02 128.58 -77.51
N SER A 304 52.05 127.93 -76.97
CA SER A 304 53.46 128.35 -77.14
C SER A 304 53.91 128.31 -78.61
N GLU A 305 53.46 127.33 -79.41
CA GLU A 305 53.69 127.25 -80.85
C GLU A 305 52.98 128.36 -81.63
N ALA A 306 51.79 128.79 -81.19
CA ALA A 306 51.07 129.91 -81.78
C ALA A 306 51.80 131.23 -81.52
N ASP A 307 52.22 131.49 -80.27
CA ASP A 307 53.04 132.65 -79.88
C ASP A 307 54.36 132.71 -80.67
N LEU A 308 55.01 131.55 -80.89
CA LEU A 308 56.23 131.48 -81.69
C LEU A 308 55.97 131.77 -83.18
N LYS A 309 54.85 131.30 -83.75
CA LYS A 309 54.46 131.66 -85.13
C LYS A 309 54.16 133.15 -85.26
N GLU A 310 53.51 133.77 -84.28
CA GLU A 310 53.25 135.21 -84.28
C GLU A 310 54.55 136.04 -84.15
N LYS A 311 55.48 135.60 -83.30
CA LYS A 311 56.85 136.16 -83.26
C LYS A 311 57.59 136.00 -84.60
N HIS A 312 57.42 134.88 -85.29
CA HIS A 312 58.06 134.66 -86.59
C HIS A 312 57.48 135.57 -87.69
N ILE A 313 56.16 135.82 -87.68
CA ILE A 313 55.49 136.76 -88.59
C ILE A 313 55.92 138.20 -88.31
N SER A 314 56.05 138.59 -87.04
CA SER A 314 56.49 139.94 -86.66
C SER A 314 57.97 140.19 -86.93
N LEU A 315 58.84 139.16 -86.84
CA LEU A 315 60.22 139.22 -87.31
C LEU A 315 60.31 139.38 -88.84
N ALA A 316 59.58 138.58 -89.62
CA ALA A 316 59.56 138.67 -91.09
C ALA A 316 59.09 140.06 -91.60
N LYS A 317 58.14 140.69 -90.90
CA LYS A 317 57.74 142.09 -91.16
C LYS A 317 58.87 143.09 -90.90
N ARG A 318 59.66 142.89 -89.84
CA ARG A 318 60.79 143.76 -89.47
C ARG A 318 61.97 143.59 -90.43
N GLU A 319 62.21 142.38 -90.90
CA GLU A 319 63.20 142.05 -91.93
C GLU A 319 62.85 142.72 -93.26
N SER A 320 61.57 142.66 -93.67
CA SER A 320 61.06 143.39 -94.84
C SER A 320 61.22 144.93 -94.73
N GLN A 321 61.08 145.49 -93.52
CA GLN A 321 61.31 146.91 -93.27
C GLN A 321 62.80 147.30 -93.38
N LEU A 322 63.72 146.44 -92.95
CA LEU A 322 65.16 146.67 -93.08
C LEU A 322 65.60 146.64 -94.54
N ILE A 323 65.12 145.67 -95.33
CA ILE A 323 65.37 145.60 -96.78
C ILE A 323 64.88 146.88 -97.49
N SER A 324 63.71 147.40 -97.10
CA SER A 324 63.20 148.66 -97.64
C SER A 324 64.07 149.87 -97.27
N GLN A 325 64.66 149.90 -96.08
CA GLN A 325 65.58 150.98 -95.66
C GLN A 325 66.92 150.89 -96.41
N GLU A 326 67.45 149.68 -96.61
CA GLU A 326 68.70 149.45 -97.34
C GLU A 326 68.59 149.90 -98.80
N HIS A 327 67.47 149.61 -99.47
CA HIS A 327 67.21 150.10 -100.82
C HIS A 327 67.16 151.63 -100.90
N ASP A 328 66.62 152.28 -99.86
CA ASP A 328 66.50 153.74 -99.73
C ASP A 328 67.85 154.42 -99.43
N TYR A 329 68.81 153.71 -98.83
CA TYR A 329 70.20 154.15 -98.69
C TYR A 329 70.99 154.02 -100.00
N GLN A 330 70.80 152.93 -100.76
CA GLN A 330 71.42 152.77 -102.08
C GLN A 330 70.98 153.88 -103.06
N LEU A 331 69.71 154.32 -102.98
CA LEU A 331 69.15 155.41 -103.80
C LEU A 331 69.65 156.82 -103.38
N LYS A 332 70.21 156.96 -102.18
CA LYS A 332 70.90 158.19 -101.72
C LYS A 332 72.37 158.20 -102.15
N ALA A 333 73.04 157.04 -102.16
CA ALA A 333 74.43 156.92 -102.61
C ALA A 333 74.62 157.31 -104.09
N THR A 334 73.70 156.92 -104.98
CA THR A 334 73.76 157.29 -106.41
C THR A 334 73.58 158.79 -106.65
N LYS A 335 72.77 159.49 -105.85
CA LYS A 335 72.60 160.95 -105.94
C LYS A 335 73.84 161.72 -105.46
N ILE A 336 74.56 161.21 -104.47
CA ILE A 336 75.80 161.86 -103.97
C ILE A 336 76.88 161.89 -105.06
N ALA A 337 77.02 160.81 -105.85
CA ALA A 337 77.97 160.75 -106.97
C ALA A 337 77.68 161.79 -108.09
N GLU A 338 76.40 162.16 -108.32
CA GLU A 338 76.05 163.23 -109.27
C GLU A 338 76.38 164.64 -108.75
N HIS A 339 76.36 164.84 -107.43
CA HIS A 339 76.69 166.13 -106.82
C HIS A 339 78.19 166.42 -106.81
N GLU A 340 79.06 165.42 -106.62
CA GLU A 340 80.52 165.59 -106.73
C GLU A 340 80.96 166.06 -108.12
N LYS A 341 80.30 165.58 -109.19
CA LYS A 341 80.60 165.98 -110.56
C LYS A 341 80.33 167.47 -110.81
N LYS A 342 79.23 168.00 -110.26
CA LYS A 342 78.82 169.41 -110.40
C LYS A 342 79.64 170.38 -109.54
N LEU A 343 80.19 169.92 -108.41
CA LEU A 343 81.03 170.76 -107.54
C LEU A 343 82.39 171.12 -108.16
N LYS A 344 82.97 170.24 -109.00
CA LYS A 344 84.24 170.52 -109.69
C LYS A 344 84.14 171.65 -110.72
N ASP A 345 83.02 171.75 -111.44
CA ASP A 345 82.81 172.79 -112.45
C ASP A 345 82.55 174.19 -111.85
N HIS A 346 82.06 174.26 -110.60
CA HIS A 346 81.78 175.53 -109.93
C HIS A 346 83.00 176.18 -109.26
N LEU A 347 84.04 175.42 -108.92
CA LEU A 347 85.21 175.96 -108.21
C LEU A 347 86.01 176.97 -109.07
N ILE A 348 86.17 176.67 -110.37
CA ILE A 348 86.97 177.47 -111.33
C ILE A 348 86.30 178.83 -111.63
N ASN A 349 84.99 178.96 -111.45
CA ASN A 349 84.24 180.18 -111.77
C ASN A 349 84.21 181.20 -110.61
N ALA A 350 84.48 180.76 -109.38
CA ALA A 350 84.37 181.58 -108.17
C ALA A 350 85.52 182.60 -107.98
N GLU A 351 86.74 182.25 -108.39
CA GLU A 351 87.95 183.06 -108.14
C GLU A 351 87.94 184.43 -108.84
N SER A 352 87.10 184.59 -109.88
CA SER A 352 87.06 185.80 -110.72
C SER A 352 86.24 186.98 -110.17
N ARG A 353 85.43 186.80 -109.12
CA ARG A 353 84.37 187.76 -108.73
C ARG A 353 84.54 188.47 -107.40
N VAL A 354 85.48 188.09 -106.53
CA VAL A 354 85.61 188.65 -105.18
C VAL A 354 86.13 190.10 -105.14
N LYS A 355 86.92 190.55 -106.12
CA LYS A 355 87.58 191.88 -106.11
C LYS A 355 86.71 193.10 -106.47
N ARG A 356 85.37 193.02 -106.47
CA ARG A 356 84.52 194.08 -107.06
C ARG A 356 83.46 194.75 -106.16
N ILE A 357 83.25 194.29 -104.92
CA ILE A 357 82.22 194.88 -104.03
C ILE A 357 82.78 195.05 -102.60
N GLU A 358 83.75 195.94 -102.46
CA GLU A 358 84.23 196.49 -101.16
C GLU A 358 83.71 197.92 -100.90
N ASN A 359 82.98 198.51 -101.86
CA ASN A 359 82.47 199.87 -101.79
C ASN A 359 80.96 199.92 -102.07
N TYR A 360 80.15 200.01 -101.02
CA TYR A 360 79.03 200.98 -100.87
C TYR A 360 78.27 200.80 -99.53
N GLU A 361 78.99 200.51 -98.44
CA GLU A 361 78.53 200.92 -97.10
C GLU A 361 78.81 202.43 -96.93
N LYS A 362 77.88 203.15 -96.28
CA LYS A 362 77.76 204.63 -96.18
C LYS A 362 77.17 205.28 -97.44
N GLY A 363 75.87 205.57 -97.51
CA GLY A 363 74.79 205.47 -96.51
C GLY A 363 74.16 206.84 -96.26
N LEU A 364 73.61 207.07 -95.06
CA LEU A 364 73.29 208.39 -94.48
C LEU A 364 72.28 209.22 -95.32
N LYS A 365 71.02 209.38 -94.91
CA LYS A 365 70.60 210.08 -93.68
C LYS A 365 69.07 209.99 -93.49
N GLU A 366 68.56 209.80 -92.28
CA GLU A 366 68.15 210.85 -91.30
C GLU A 366 67.00 211.76 -91.80
N THR A 367 66.03 212.03 -90.92
CA THR A 367 64.82 212.89 -91.12
C THR A 367 63.80 212.36 -92.14
N THR A 368 62.65 211.81 -91.72
CA THR A 368 61.58 212.46 -90.94
C THR A 368 61.17 211.71 -89.66
N ALA A 369 62.13 211.04 -89.01
CA ALA A 369 61.88 210.37 -87.73
C ALA A 369 61.57 211.35 -86.58
N HIS A 370 60.44 211.14 -85.90
CA HIS A 370 60.40 211.10 -84.44
C HIS A 370 59.22 210.25 -83.93
N LEU A 371 59.58 209.03 -83.47
CA LEU A 371 58.91 208.24 -82.42
C LEU A 371 57.43 207.89 -82.67
N GLU A 372 57.09 206.76 -83.31
CA GLU A 372 57.84 205.50 -83.43
C GLU A 372 58.30 204.95 -82.06
N ASN A 373 57.33 204.50 -81.26
CA ASN A 373 57.57 203.32 -80.42
C ASN A 373 56.33 202.41 -80.37
N ARG A 374 56.35 201.41 -81.25
CA ARG A 374 55.62 200.13 -81.21
C ARG A 374 54.08 200.08 -81.35
N LYS A 375 53.49 199.59 -82.45
CA LYS A 375 54.02 198.99 -83.70
C LYS A 375 54.85 197.71 -83.49
N ASN A 376 54.30 196.50 -83.59
CA ASN A 376 53.51 196.00 -84.71
C ASN A 376 52.37 195.09 -84.19
N LEU A 377 51.11 195.18 -84.68
CA LEU A 377 50.64 195.03 -86.07
C LEU A 377 50.95 193.61 -86.59
N LEU A 378 50.02 192.75 -87.02
CA LEU A 378 48.60 192.92 -87.41
C LEU A 378 48.32 193.76 -88.66
N GLU A 379 49.35 194.36 -89.25
CA GLU A 379 49.41 194.73 -90.67
C GLU A 379 50.54 193.93 -91.28
N LYS A 380 50.34 193.07 -92.28
CA LYS A 380 49.44 193.24 -93.42
C LYS A 380 48.78 191.91 -93.78
N HIS A 381 47.50 191.95 -94.11
CA HIS A 381 47.03 191.92 -95.50
C HIS A 381 47.67 190.79 -96.30
N VAL A 382 46.89 189.74 -96.58
CA VAL A 382 45.92 189.78 -97.70
C VAL A 382 46.64 190.10 -99.00
N LEU A 383 47.09 189.03 -99.65
CA LEU A 383 46.96 188.74 -101.08
C LEU A 383 47.30 187.23 -101.16
N HIS A 384 46.32 186.33 -101.12
CA HIS A 384 45.59 185.97 -102.33
C HIS A 384 44.22 185.30 -102.04
N THR A 385 43.18 186.09 -101.81
CA THR A 385 41.78 185.63 -101.71
C THR A 385 41.18 185.30 -103.10
N GLN A 386 41.89 184.47 -103.87
CA GLN A 386 41.51 183.92 -105.18
C GLN A 386 42.00 182.45 -105.17
N LYS A 387 41.21 181.38 -105.12
CA LYS A 387 39.78 181.11 -105.36
C LYS A 387 39.36 180.02 -104.35
N LYS A 388 38.15 179.94 -103.77
CA LYS A 388 36.79 179.85 -104.35
C LYS A 388 36.57 178.63 -105.27
N LEU A 389 35.49 177.90 -104.99
CA LEU A 389 34.64 177.05 -105.87
C LEU A 389 35.40 176.01 -106.73
N ALA A 390 35.10 174.72 -106.63
CA ALA A 390 33.77 174.10 -106.72
C ALA A 390 33.49 173.13 -105.55
N GLU A 391 32.33 173.26 -104.87
CA GLU A 391 31.12 172.39 -105.01
C GLU A 391 31.26 171.06 -104.23
N GLN A 392 30.42 170.71 -103.25
CA GLN A 392 29.08 171.20 -102.89
C GLN A 392 27.95 170.94 -103.89
N GLU A 393 27.85 169.70 -104.37
CA GLU A 393 26.64 169.06 -104.91
C GLU A 393 26.85 167.53 -104.74
N ASN A 394 25.96 166.64 -104.29
CA ASN A 394 24.63 166.69 -103.65
C ASN A 394 24.58 165.40 -102.76
N LYS A 395 24.21 165.39 -101.47
CA LYS A 395 22.85 165.39 -100.90
C LYS A 395 21.82 164.57 -101.68
N LEU A 396 21.01 163.78 -100.96
CA LEU A 396 19.87 162.97 -101.45
C LEU A 396 20.32 161.70 -102.23
N LYS A 397 19.64 160.55 -102.21
CA LYS A 397 18.51 160.01 -101.42
C LYS A 397 18.55 158.47 -101.61
N GLU A 398 18.22 157.66 -100.61
CA GLU A 398 16.89 157.07 -100.39
C GLU A 398 16.36 156.21 -101.57
N ASN A 399 16.04 154.96 -101.24
CA ASN A 399 15.22 153.98 -101.96
C ASN A 399 15.75 153.19 -103.18
N GLU A 400 15.41 151.89 -103.12
CA GLU A 400 15.00 151.02 -104.24
C GLU A 400 16.06 150.51 -105.23
N ARG A 401 16.79 149.47 -104.78
CA ARG A 401 16.54 148.07 -105.20
C ARG A 401 17.25 147.15 -104.20
N MET A 402 16.58 146.47 -103.27
CA MET A 402 15.71 145.30 -103.46
C MET A 402 16.26 144.23 -104.43
N THR A 403 16.13 142.98 -103.97
CA THR A 403 16.27 141.70 -104.70
C THR A 403 17.66 141.28 -105.20
N VAL A 404 17.95 139.96 -104.99
CA VAL A 404 19.00 139.13 -105.63
C VAL A 404 20.44 139.37 -105.12
N LEU A 405 21.11 138.51 -104.34
CA LEU A 405 20.82 137.18 -103.75
C LEU A 405 21.52 137.10 -102.37
N ARG A 406 21.00 136.54 -101.26
CA ARG A 406 20.01 135.48 -100.98
C ARG A 406 20.42 134.02 -101.25
N ASP A 407 21.56 133.75 -101.91
CA ASP A 407 21.91 132.38 -102.36
C ASP A 407 23.20 131.77 -101.78
N ARG A 408 23.93 132.45 -100.88
CA ARG A 408 25.15 131.86 -100.27
C ARG A 408 24.93 131.29 -98.87
N SER A 409 24.16 131.96 -98.01
CA SER A 409 23.84 131.47 -96.65
C SER A 409 22.79 130.35 -96.60
N LEU A 410 22.18 129.98 -97.75
CA LEU A 410 21.30 128.81 -97.86
C LEU A 410 22.04 127.52 -98.24
N LEU A 411 23.27 127.60 -98.76
CA LEU A 411 24.06 126.39 -99.09
C LEU A 411 24.62 125.71 -97.84
N GLU A 412 25.20 126.49 -96.92
CA GLU A 412 25.80 126.01 -95.66
C GLU A 412 24.78 125.40 -94.68
N LEU A 413 23.49 125.77 -94.80
CA LEU A 413 22.40 125.13 -94.07
C LEU A 413 21.91 123.85 -94.75
N LYS A 414 22.00 123.75 -96.09
CA LYS A 414 21.58 122.55 -96.84
C LYS A 414 22.56 121.40 -96.65
N GLU A 415 23.87 121.67 -96.62
CA GLU A 415 24.91 120.68 -96.30
C GLU A 415 24.78 120.15 -94.85
N ARG A 416 24.44 121.02 -93.89
CA ARG A 416 24.20 120.62 -92.48
C ARG A 416 22.92 119.81 -92.25
N VAL A 417 21.96 119.86 -93.17
CA VAL A 417 20.78 118.98 -93.15
C VAL A 417 21.11 117.63 -93.78
N GLN A 418 21.77 117.60 -94.94
CA GLN A 418 22.20 116.35 -95.58
C GLN A 418 23.25 115.57 -94.77
N SER A 419 24.08 116.24 -93.96
CA SER A 419 24.97 115.56 -93.01
C SER A 419 24.19 114.92 -91.84
N ARG A 420 23.05 115.48 -91.45
CA ARG A 420 22.19 114.95 -90.38
C ARG A 420 21.26 113.83 -90.85
N GLU A 421 20.78 113.88 -92.09
CA GLU A 421 20.04 112.76 -92.71
C GLU A 421 20.92 111.49 -92.76
N LYS A 422 22.17 111.60 -93.24
CA LYS A 422 23.15 110.50 -93.22
C LYS A 422 23.60 110.06 -91.82
N GLU A 423 23.36 110.87 -90.79
CA GLU A 423 23.60 110.51 -89.39
C GLU A 423 22.37 109.82 -88.77
N LEU A 424 21.17 110.14 -89.23
CA LEU A 424 19.91 109.46 -88.87
C LEU A 424 19.84 108.07 -89.51
N ASP A 425 20.14 107.91 -90.81
CA ASP A 425 20.21 106.59 -91.47
C ASP A 425 21.13 105.61 -90.72
N LYS A 426 22.27 106.11 -90.22
CA LYS A 426 23.22 105.32 -89.42
C LYS A 426 22.71 104.98 -88.02
N ARG A 427 21.91 105.87 -87.40
CA ARG A 427 21.29 105.62 -86.10
C ARG A 427 20.11 104.65 -86.22
N GLU A 428 19.35 104.72 -87.31
CA GLU A 428 18.25 103.80 -87.63
C GLU A 428 18.78 102.39 -87.89
N SER A 429 19.87 102.25 -88.65
CA SER A 429 20.62 100.98 -88.80
C SER A 429 21.08 100.35 -87.46
N VAL A 430 21.52 101.18 -86.51
CA VAL A 430 21.92 100.70 -85.16
C VAL A 430 20.70 100.33 -84.29
N ILE A 431 19.56 101.00 -84.49
CA ILE A 431 18.31 100.68 -83.80
C ILE A 431 17.72 99.36 -84.33
N ASP A 432 17.73 99.12 -85.64
CA ASP A 432 17.28 97.85 -86.22
C ASP A 432 18.22 96.67 -85.91
N GLY A 433 19.54 96.92 -85.78
CA GLY A 433 20.47 95.95 -85.19
C GLY A 433 20.05 95.54 -83.78
N ARG A 434 19.88 96.52 -82.88
CA ARG A 434 19.40 96.28 -81.51
C ARG A 434 18.01 95.64 -81.44
N ARG A 435 17.13 95.96 -82.39
CA ARG A 435 15.78 95.37 -82.48
C ARG A 435 15.85 93.89 -82.84
N ASN A 436 16.75 93.50 -83.74
CA ASN A 436 17.00 92.09 -84.09
C ASN A 436 17.70 91.35 -82.94
N ASP A 437 18.68 91.96 -82.27
CA ASP A 437 19.33 91.36 -81.09
C ASP A 437 18.30 91.11 -79.97
N LEU A 438 17.42 92.07 -79.68
CA LEU A 438 16.32 91.91 -78.73
C LEU A 438 15.29 90.87 -79.17
N LEU A 439 15.05 90.69 -80.48
CA LEU A 439 14.18 89.63 -81.00
C LEU A 439 14.80 88.23 -80.84
N VAL A 440 16.12 88.13 -80.96
CA VAL A 440 16.89 86.89 -80.71
C VAL A 440 16.91 86.57 -79.22
N GLU A 441 17.14 87.56 -78.35
CA GLU A 441 17.03 87.38 -76.89
C GLU A 441 15.60 87.01 -76.47
N HIS A 442 14.56 87.62 -77.07
CA HIS A 442 13.16 87.23 -76.81
C HIS A 442 12.92 85.75 -77.16
N LYS A 443 13.41 85.26 -78.31
CA LYS A 443 13.28 83.85 -78.68
C LYS A 443 14.07 82.90 -77.78
N LYS A 444 15.25 83.32 -77.28
CA LYS A 444 16.00 82.56 -76.25
C LYS A 444 15.22 82.50 -74.94
N LEU A 445 14.62 83.60 -74.50
CA LEU A 445 13.79 83.68 -73.30
C LEU A 445 12.52 82.84 -73.45
N GLU A 446 11.84 82.86 -74.60
CA GLU A 446 10.71 81.96 -74.89
C GLU A 446 11.12 80.49 -74.85
N SER A 447 12.31 80.16 -75.37
CA SER A 447 12.87 78.79 -75.29
C SER A 447 13.20 78.37 -73.86
N ALA A 448 13.75 79.28 -73.04
CA ALA A 448 14.02 79.06 -71.63
C ALA A 448 12.73 78.95 -70.79
N ILE A 449 11.68 79.71 -71.13
CA ILE A 449 10.34 79.61 -70.54
C ILE A 449 9.67 78.29 -70.93
N ALA A 450 9.88 77.79 -72.15
CA ALA A 450 9.40 76.47 -72.56
C ALA A 450 10.12 75.34 -71.80
N LEU A 451 11.44 75.44 -71.62
CA LEU A 451 12.24 74.51 -70.81
C LEU A 451 11.80 74.51 -69.34
N THR A 452 11.70 75.67 -68.69
CA THR A 452 11.25 75.75 -67.29
C THR A 452 9.80 75.30 -67.10
N LYS A 453 8.91 75.50 -68.07
CA LYS A 453 7.56 74.89 -68.05
C LYS A 453 7.60 73.36 -68.16
N ALA A 454 8.48 72.80 -68.98
CA ALA A 454 8.67 71.36 -69.07
C ALA A 454 9.27 70.76 -67.78
N GLU A 455 10.24 71.44 -67.17
CA GLU A 455 10.83 71.07 -65.88
C GLU A 455 9.80 71.14 -64.74
N LEU A 456 8.98 72.19 -64.69
CA LEU A 456 7.87 72.29 -63.72
C LEU A 456 6.88 71.14 -63.89
N SER A 457 6.49 70.79 -65.12
CA SER A 457 5.63 69.62 -65.38
C SER A 457 6.28 68.29 -64.96
N ALA A 458 7.59 68.15 -65.10
CA ALA A 458 8.34 66.98 -64.62
C ALA A 458 8.43 66.93 -63.08
N ILE A 459 8.55 68.09 -62.42
CA ILE A 459 8.52 68.22 -60.96
C ILE A 459 7.13 67.91 -60.40
N GLU A 460 6.05 68.35 -61.07
CA GLU A 460 4.68 68.01 -60.68
C GLU A 460 4.41 66.50 -60.79
N LYS A 461 4.87 65.84 -61.87
CA LYS A 461 4.77 64.37 -61.96
C LYS A 461 5.52 63.65 -60.84
N LYS A 462 6.75 64.10 -60.51
CA LYS A 462 7.51 63.55 -59.37
C LYS A 462 6.83 63.81 -58.03
N LYS A 463 6.17 64.97 -57.86
CA LYS A 463 5.38 65.30 -56.67
C LYS A 463 4.20 64.34 -56.51
N ASP A 464 3.47 64.02 -57.59
CA ASP A 464 2.36 63.06 -57.57
C ASP A 464 2.83 61.61 -57.28
N GLU A 465 4.01 61.23 -57.79
CA GLU A 465 4.64 59.94 -57.43
C GLU A 465 5.06 59.90 -55.97
N HIS A 466 5.68 60.97 -55.43
CA HIS A 466 5.98 61.09 -54.01
C HIS A 466 4.71 61.05 -53.13
N ILE A 467 3.60 61.66 -53.57
CA ILE A 467 2.31 61.58 -52.86
C ILE A 467 1.75 60.13 -52.88
N LYS A 468 1.90 59.40 -53.98
CA LYS A 468 1.53 57.96 -54.03
C LYS A 468 2.39 57.12 -53.08
N ILE A 469 3.70 57.32 -53.07
CA ILE A 469 4.64 56.62 -52.18
C ILE A 469 4.33 56.96 -50.71
N SER A 470 4.09 58.24 -50.38
CA SER A 470 3.73 58.65 -49.01
C SER A 470 2.44 57.98 -48.53
N ARG A 471 1.40 57.92 -49.38
CA ARG A 471 0.15 57.20 -49.07
C ARG A 471 0.32 55.68 -48.93
N GLN A 472 1.31 55.10 -49.61
CA GLN A 472 1.65 53.69 -49.45
C GLN A 472 2.37 53.45 -48.12
N TRP A 473 3.33 54.31 -47.77
CA TRP A 473 4.01 54.30 -46.46
C TRP A 473 3.04 54.54 -45.30
N GLU A 474 2.07 55.43 -45.44
CA GLU A 474 0.99 55.64 -44.45
C GLU A 474 0.17 54.36 -44.22
N LYS A 475 -0.15 53.61 -45.28
CA LYS A 475 -0.83 52.30 -45.17
C LYS A 475 0.07 51.25 -44.50
N GLU A 476 1.34 51.16 -44.89
CA GLU A 476 2.30 50.22 -44.30
C GLU A 476 2.52 50.53 -42.81
N VAL A 477 2.64 51.81 -42.43
CA VAL A 477 2.72 52.26 -41.02
C VAL A 477 1.43 51.93 -40.25
N ALA A 478 0.25 52.09 -40.84
CA ALA A 478 -1.01 51.68 -40.21
C ALA A 478 -1.08 50.16 -40.01
N THR A 479 -0.60 49.38 -40.97
CA THR A 479 -0.54 47.91 -40.88
C THR A 479 0.45 47.46 -39.80
N ILE A 480 1.62 48.08 -39.74
CA ILE A 480 2.64 47.83 -38.71
C ILE A 480 2.14 48.21 -37.32
N LYS A 481 1.43 49.35 -37.17
CA LYS A 481 0.78 49.71 -35.90
C LYS A 481 -0.23 48.66 -35.46
N SER A 482 -1.12 48.21 -36.36
CA SER A 482 -2.08 47.14 -36.04
C SER A 482 -1.40 45.83 -35.64
N ALA A 483 -0.28 45.46 -36.26
CA ALA A 483 0.52 44.30 -35.87
C ALA A 483 1.23 44.49 -34.52
N LEU A 484 1.72 45.70 -34.22
CA LEU A 484 2.34 46.05 -32.95
C LEU A 484 1.32 46.02 -31.79
N ASP A 485 0.10 46.50 -32.02
CA ASP A 485 -0.95 46.48 -31.01
C ASP A 485 -1.45 45.05 -30.75
N LYS A 486 -1.59 44.22 -31.79
CA LYS A 486 -1.87 42.77 -31.63
C LYS A 486 -0.78 42.03 -30.86
N THR A 487 0.51 42.31 -31.13
CA THR A 487 1.62 41.68 -30.39
C THR A 487 1.72 42.19 -28.94
N ARG A 488 1.30 43.43 -28.66
CA ARG A 488 1.12 43.93 -27.29
C ARG A 488 -0.02 43.22 -26.55
N GLU A 489 -1.17 43.02 -27.20
CA GLU A 489 -2.28 42.24 -26.63
C GLU A 489 -1.87 40.78 -26.35
N GLU A 490 -1.15 40.14 -27.27
CA GLU A 490 -0.60 38.79 -27.03
C GLU A 490 0.40 38.77 -25.88
N TYR A 491 1.27 39.78 -25.77
CA TYR A 491 2.21 39.91 -24.65
C TYR A 491 1.48 40.08 -23.32
N GLN A 492 0.44 40.91 -23.26
CA GLN A 492 -0.40 41.07 -22.05
C GLN A 492 -1.10 39.77 -21.68
N ARG A 493 -1.69 39.04 -22.64
CA ARG A 493 -2.30 37.72 -22.40
C ARG A 493 -1.27 36.71 -21.88
N ARG A 494 -0.05 36.71 -22.42
CA ARG A 494 1.05 35.87 -21.91
C ARG A 494 1.49 36.29 -20.51
N SER A 495 1.56 37.58 -20.20
CA SER A 495 1.89 38.09 -18.85
C SER A 495 0.89 37.59 -17.81
N ILE A 496 -0.41 37.74 -18.08
CA ILE A 496 -1.49 37.25 -17.20
C ILE A 496 -1.41 35.72 -17.03
N SER A 497 -1.11 34.98 -18.10
CA SER A 497 -0.91 33.52 -18.05
C SER A 497 0.32 33.11 -17.24
N ILE A 498 1.41 33.89 -17.28
CA ILE A 498 2.62 33.68 -16.47
C ILE A 498 2.33 33.97 -15.00
N GLU A 499 1.61 35.05 -14.68
CA GLU A 499 1.20 35.37 -13.31
C GLU A 499 0.28 34.29 -12.71
N ALA A 500 -0.70 33.82 -13.47
CA ALA A 500 -1.54 32.67 -13.07
C ALA A 500 -0.71 31.40 -12.83
N SER A 501 0.27 31.13 -13.70
CA SER A 501 1.20 30.00 -13.55
C SER A 501 2.09 30.13 -12.32
N GLN A 502 2.57 31.34 -11.98
CA GLN A 502 3.32 31.61 -10.75
C GLN A 502 2.47 31.38 -9.48
N GLY A 503 1.17 31.70 -9.53
CA GLY A 503 0.23 31.36 -8.46
C GLY A 503 0.14 29.85 -8.21
N ILE A 504 0.05 29.06 -9.28
CA ILE A 504 0.04 27.59 -9.22
C ILE A 504 1.38 27.04 -8.68
N VAL A 505 2.52 27.58 -9.13
CA VAL A 505 3.85 27.18 -8.62
C VAL A 505 3.96 27.42 -7.11
N LYS A 506 3.53 28.58 -6.61
CA LYS A 506 3.52 28.88 -5.16
C LYS A 506 2.60 27.95 -4.36
N ALA A 507 1.49 27.51 -4.93
CA ALA A 507 0.62 26.51 -4.30
C ALA A 507 1.31 25.14 -4.23
N ILE A 508 1.96 24.71 -5.32
CA ILE A 508 2.74 23.46 -5.36
C ILE A 508 3.93 23.50 -4.38
N GLU A 509 4.63 24.63 -4.26
CA GLU A 509 5.72 24.81 -3.27
C GLU A 509 5.20 24.69 -1.83
N LYS A 510 4.03 25.24 -1.55
CA LYS A 510 3.36 25.13 -0.24
C LYS A 510 2.96 23.69 0.07
N ASP A 511 2.42 22.95 -0.90
CA ASP A 511 2.06 21.54 -0.76
C ASP A 511 3.31 20.64 -0.60
N ILE A 512 4.40 20.94 -1.31
CA ILE A 512 5.70 20.26 -1.13
C ILE A 512 6.24 20.51 0.29
N ALA A 513 6.12 21.73 0.82
CA ALA A 513 6.53 22.04 2.18
C ALA A 513 5.67 21.31 3.24
N ALA A 514 4.36 21.21 3.02
CA ALA A 514 3.46 20.42 3.88
C ALA A 514 3.82 18.93 3.86
N ARG A 515 3.98 18.32 2.68
CA ARG A 515 4.36 16.90 2.53
C ARG A 515 5.75 16.59 3.09
N LYS A 516 6.71 17.51 3.02
CA LYS A 516 8.01 17.38 3.70
C LYS A 516 7.86 17.31 5.22
N LYS A 517 6.95 18.09 5.80
CA LYS A 517 6.65 18.07 7.23
C LYS A 517 6.00 16.75 7.66
N GLU A 518 5.05 16.24 6.86
CA GLU A 518 4.44 14.91 7.06
C GLU A 518 5.48 13.78 6.98
N LEU A 519 6.34 13.79 5.96
CA LEU A 519 7.46 12.86 5.83
C LEU A 519 8.38 12.86 7.07
N SER A 520 8.72 14.04 7.60
CA SER A 520 9.54 14.15 8.81
C SER A 520 8.86 13.56 10.05
N VAL A 521 7.53 13.63 10.16
CA VAL A 521 6.77 13.00 11.25
C VAL A 521 6.76 11.48 11.08
N ILE A 522 6.54 10.98 9.86
CA ILE A 522 6.55 9.55 9.54
C ILE A 522 7.95 8.95 9.81
N GLU A 523 9.04 9.64 9.42
CA GLU A 523 10.41 9.21 9.73
C GLU A 523 10.66 9.14 11.25
N GLY A 524 10.10 10.05 12.04
CA GLY A 524 10.13 10.00 13.50
C GLY A 524 9.46 8.73 14.04
N GLN A 525 8.22 8.47 13.61
CA GLN A 525 7.45 7.28 14.03
C GLN A 525 8.11 5.96 13.59
N VAL A 526 8.79 5.92 12.44
CA VAL A 526 9.54 4.74 11.98
C VAL A 526 10.80 4.52 12.83
N LYS A 527 11.50 5.58 13.25
CA LYS A 527 12.66 5.47 14.15
C LYS A 527 12.25 4.97 15.54
N GLU A 528 11.14 5.48 16.08
CA GLU A 528 10.57 5.05 17.36
C GLU A 528 10.18 3.56 17.33
N LYS A 529 9.40 3.13 16.33
CA LYS A 529 9.04 1.71 16.15
C LYS A 529 10.25 0.81 15.93
N ASN A 530 11.31 1.28 15.27
CA ASN A 530 12.55 0.52 15.14
C ASN A 530 13.28 0.35 16.50
N ALA A 531 13.21 1.33 17.40
CA ALA A 531 13.72 1.19 18.76
C ALA A 531 12.90 0.16 19.58
N ASP A 532 11.58 0.15 19.42
CA ASP A 532 10.71 -0.89 20.01
C ASP A 532 11.05 -2.28 19.47
N PHE A 533 11.19 -2.44 18.16
CA PHE A 533 11.59 -3.72 17.54
C PHE A 533 12.96 -4.21 18.04
N LEU A 534 13.95 -3.32 18.19
CA LEU A 534 15.25 -3.67 18.78
C LEU A 534 15.14 -4.09 20.25
N THR A 535 14.21 -3.49 21.00
CA THR A 535 13.93 -3.86 22.40
C THR A 535 13.25 -5.22 22.51
N VAL A 536 12.30 -5.52 21.61
CA VAL A 536 11.68 -6.84 21.48
C VAL A 536 12.71 -7.91 21.07
N LEU A 537 13.61 -7.60 20.12
CA LEU A 537 14.68 -8.51 19.70
C LEU A 537 15.66 -8.82 20.84
N LYS A 538 16.01 -7.85 21.70
CA LYS A 538 16.81 -8.11 22.91
C LYS A 538 16.11 -9.09 23.85
N ARG A 539 14.85 -8.81 24.23
CA ARG A 539 14.05 -9.71 25.09
C ARG A 539 13.87 -11.12 24.49
N LEU A 540 13.76 -11.22 23.18
CA LEU A 540 13.63 -12.50 22.48
C LEU A 540 14.95 -13.29 22.47
N ASN A 541 16.10 -12.61 22.47
CA ASN A 541 17.40 -13.28 22.63
C ASN A 541 17.64 -13.67 24.09
N GLU A 542 17.27 -12.82 25.06
CA GLU A 542 17.34 -13.14 26.50
C GLU A 542 16.51 -14.39 26.84
N THR A 543 15.28 -14.51 26.32
CA THR A 543 14.46 -15.72 26.51
C THR A 543 14.99 -16.94 25.75
N LYS A 544 15.69 -16.78 24.62
CA LYS A 544 16.39 -17.89 23.95
C LYS A 544 17.58 -18.41 24.74
N GLU A 545 18.34 -17.54 25.39
CA GLU A 545 19.46 -17.94 26.25
C GLU A 545 18.94 -18.71 27.48
N GLN A 546 17.89 -18.20 28.14
CA GLN A 546 17.21 -18.90 29.25
C GLN A 546 16.66 -20.28 28.84
N LEU A 547 16.09 -20.40 27.63
CA LEU A 547 15.62 -21.69 27.09
C LEU A 547 16.78 -22.67 26.84
N ARG A 548 17.97 -22.20 26.44
CA ARG A 548 19.16 -23.06 26.28
C ARG A 548 19.66 -23.58 27.63
N GLU A 549 19.78 -22.69 28.63
CA GLU A 549 20.18 -23.09 29.98
C GLU A 549 19.22 -24.15 30.57
N TYR A 550 17.91 -23.99 30.31
CA TYR A 550 16.91 -24.97 30.71
C TYR A 550 16.98 -26.28 29.91
N GLU A 551 17.21 -26.25 28.60
CA GLU A 551 17.47 -27.45 27.79
C GLU A 551 18.70 -28.23 28.29
N ASP A 552 19.79 -27.54 28.62
CA ASP A 552 21.03 -28.19 29.08
C ASP A 552 20.88 -28.79 30.48
N SER A 553 20.13 -28.13 31.38
CA SER A 553 19.73 -28.71 32.67
C SER A 553 18.92 -30.00 32.47
N LEU A 554 17.92 -30.00 31.58
CA LEU A 554 17.12 -31.18 31.25
C LEU A 554 17.94 -32.30 30.59
N ARG A 555 18.96 -31.97 29.79
CA ARG A 555 19.90 -32.97 29.22
C ARG A 555 20.72 -33.65 30.30
N LYS A 556 21.21 -32.88 31.28
CA LYS A 556 21.97 -33.41 32.42
C LYS A 556 21.11 -34.34 33.26
N GLU A 557 19.90 -33.91 33.63
CA GLU A 557 18.95 -34.73 34.40
C GLU A 557 18.52 -36.00 33.63
N LYS A 558 18.26 -35.91 32.32
CA LYS A 558 18.01 -37.08 31.46
C LYS A 558 19.20 -38.06 31.47
N SER A 559 20.43 -37.56 31.48
CA SER A 559 21.62 -38.41 31.50
C SER A 559 21.73 -39.19 32.82
N GLU A 560 21.47 -38.55 33.97
CA GLU A 560 21.46 -39.20 35.29
C GLU A 560 20.35 -40.26 35.40
N VAL A 561 19.14 -39.97 34.89
CA VAL A 561 18.04 -40.94 34.83
C VAL A 561 18.40 -42.16 33.96
N ILE A 562 19.16 -41.98 32.87
CA ILE A 562 19.65 -43.08 32.04
C ILE A 562 20.67 -43.94 32.81
N THR A 563 21.61 -43.35 33.54
CA THR A 563 22.57 -44.10 34.37
C THR A 563 21.87 -44.86 35.51
N GLN A 564 20.90 -44.22 36.18
CA GLN A 564 20.09 -44.87 37.22
C GLN A 564 19.29 -46.05 36.65
N LYS A 565 18.66 -45.89 35.47
CA LYS A 565 17.91 -46.97 34.80
C LYS A 565 18.82 -48.15 34.44
N ALA A 566 20.05 -47.88 33.96
CA ALA A 566 21.03 -48.92 33.67
C ALA A 566 21.45 -49.70 34.93
N ALA A 567 21.67 -49.01 36.05
CA ALA A 567 21.98 -49.63 37.34
C ALA A 567 20.82 -50.49 37.87
N VAL A 568 19.57 -50.02 37.76
CA VAL A 568 18.39 -50.82 38.13
C VAL A 568 18.24 -52.06 37.24
N GLY A 569 18.51 -51.94 35.93
CA GLY A 569 18.48 -53.07 34.99
C GLY A 569 19.51 -54.16 35.30
N SER A 570 20.74 -53.80 35.67
CA SER A 570 21.76 -54.78 36.07
C SER A 570 21.43 -55.42 37.42
N ALA A 571 20.92 -54.64 38.39
CA ALA A 571 20.47 -55.14 39.68
C ALA A 571 19.33 -56.15 39.53
N ALA A 572 18.30 -55.84 38.73
CA ALA A 572 17.17 -56.73 38.46
C ALA A 572 17.59 -58.03 37.75
N SER A 573 18.52 -57.94 36.79
CA SER A 573 19.07 -59.11 36.09
C SER A 573 19.85 -60.04 37.04
N THR A 574 20.55 -59.48 38.02
CA THR A 574 21.30 -60.22 39.04
C THR A 574 20.36 -60.85 40.07
N LEU A 575 19.28 -60.14 40.44
CA LEU A 575 18.19 -60.66 41.27
C LEU A 575 17.48 -61.84 40.60
N GLY A 576 17.18 -61.75 39.29
CA GLY A 576 16.52 -62.83 38.54
C GLY A 576 17.31 -64.13 38.46
N ARG A 577 18.65 -64.06 38.39
CA ARG A 577 19.51 -65.27 38.45
C ARG A 577 19.53 -65.88 39.84
N THR A 578 19.85 -65.07 40.85
CA THR A 578 19.95 -65.54 42.25
C THR A 578 18.63 -66.11 42.78
N LEU A 579 17.47 -65.55 42.39
CA LEU A 579 16.17 -66.11 42.77
C LEU A 579 15.90 -67.47 42.12
N LYS A 580 16.35 -67.66 40.87
CA LYS A 580 16.17 -68.92 40.11
C LYS A 580 17.08 -70.03 40.64
N GLU A 581 18.30 -69.69 41.05
CA GLU A 581 19.24 -70.58 41.76
C GLU A 581 18.64 -71.00 43.12
N HIS A 582 18.22 -70.05 43.95
CA HIS A 582 17.61 -70.38 45.26
C HIS A 582 16.33 -71.21 45.17
N LEU A 583 15.48 -71.02 44.15
CA LEU A 583 14.31 -71.88 43.93
C LEU A 583 14.71 -73.33 43.53
N HIS A 584 15.81 -73.50 42.80
CA HIS A 584 16.37 -74.81 42.48
C HIS A 584 16.94 -75.48 43.72
N ASP A 585 17.78 -74.78 44.49
CA ASP A 585 18.37 -75.24 45.75
C ASP A 585 17.28 -75.66 46.75
N THR A 586 16.21 -74.86 46.88
CA THR A 586 15.11 -75.14 47.81
C THR A 586 14.35 -76.41 47.41
N ALA A 587 14.13 -76.64 46.11
CA ALA A 587 13.51 -77.86 45.62
C ALA A 587 14.41 -79.09 45.86
N GLU A 588 15.73 -78.95 45.66
CA GLU A 588 16.67 -80.05 45.90
C GLU A 588 16.83 -80.38 47.38
N ILE A 589 16.91 -79.36 48.25
CA ILE A 589 16.94 -79.53 49.71
C ILE A 589 15.68 -80.25 50.18
N LYS A 590 14.49 -79.86 49.69
CA LYS A 590 13.23 -80.53 50.04
C LYS A 590 13.24 -82.01 49.64
N ARG A 591 13.68 -82.33 48.41
CA ARG A 591 13.80 -83.72 47.92
C ARG A 591 14.75 -84.55 48.80
N ARG A 592 15.91 -84.00 49.17
CA ARG A 592 16.89 -84.66 50.06
C ARG A 592 16.37 -84.84 51.49
N LEU A 593 15.47 -83.98 51.96
CA LEU A 593 14.82 -84.08 53.27
C LEU A 593 13.78 -85.22 53.29
N GLU A 594 12.92 -85.29 52.27
CA GLU A 594 11.94 -86.36 52.09
C GLU A 594 12.62 -87.75 51.96
N GLU A 595 13.73 -87.83 51.21
CA GLU A 595 14.56 -89.04 51.11
C GLU A 595 15.16 -89.46 52.47
N ARG A 596 15.62 -88.50 53.28
CA ARG A 596 16.18 -88.77 54.61
C ARG A 596 15.11 -89.21 55.62
N GLU A 597 13.94 -88.59 55.63
CA GLU A 597 12.83 -89.00 56.50
C GLU A 597 12.37 -90.44 56.19
N ALA A 598 12.32 -90.82 54.92
CA ALA A 598 12.02 -92.20 54.52
C ALA A 598 13.09 -93.19 55.02
N ALA A 599 14.37 -92.82 54.93
CA ALA A 599 15.48 -93.65 55.42
C ALA A 599 15.48 -93.82 56.96
N VAL A 600 15.15 -92.76 57.72
CA VAL A 600 15.03 -92.83 59.18
C VAL A 600 13.91 -93.80 59.60
N ARG A 601 12.71 -93.67 59.00
CA ARG A 601 11.59 -94.60 59.28
C ARG A 601 11.88 -96.06 58.91
N ALA A 602 12.81 -96.30 57.99
CA ALA A 602 13.26 -97.64 57.63
C ALA A 602 14.25 -98.22 58.68
N GLU A 603 15.15 -97.39 59.22
CA GLU A 603 16.10 -97.82 60.26
C GLU A 603 15.48 -97.91 61.66
N GLU A 604 14.47 -97.09 61.98
CA GLU A 604 13.67 -97.27 63.21
C GLU A 604 13.05 -98.68 63.27
N LYS A 605 12.45 -99.15 62.17
CA LYS A 605 11.92 -100.52 62.05
C LYS A 605 13.01 -101.60 62.18
N ARG A 606 14.24 -101.29 61.81
CA ARG A 606 15.40 -102.21 61.90
C ARG A 606 15.93 -102.31 63.33
N ILE A 607 15.96 -101.19 64.06
CA ILE A 607 16.32 -101.13 65.48
C ILE A 607 15.26 -101.87 66.31
N GLU A 608 13.98 -101.72 65.99
CA GLU A 608 12.89 -102.44 66.65
C GLU A 608 13.03 -103.97 66.48
N ALA A 609 13.38 -104.43 65.28
CA ALA A 609 13.66 -105.84 65.02
C ALA A 609 14.91 -106.35 65.77
N LEU A 610 15.98 -105.54 65.89
CA LEU A 610 17.20 -105.93 66.60
C LEU A 610 17.02 -105.99 68.13
N LYS A 611 16.12 -105.20 68.73
CA LYS A 611 15.81 -105.28 70.17
C LYS A 611 15.14 -106.58 70.61
N THR A 612 14.51 -107.32 69.69
CA THR A 612 13.79 -108.56 70.01
C THR A 612 14.64 -109.83 69.88
N GLY A 613 15.86 -109.74 69.33
CA GLY A 613 16.78 -110.87 69.17
C GLY A 613 17.83 -110.98 70.28
N LYS A 614 17.85 -112.09 71.03
CA LYS A 614 18.96 -112.40 71.96
C LYS A 614 20.21 -112.85 71.18
N GLY A 615 21.13 -111.93 70.87
CA GLY A 615 22.43 -112.25 70.28
C GLY A 615 23.44 -111.09 70.23
N ASP A 616 24.70 -111.37 70.58
CA ASP A 616 25.93 -110.55 70.44
C ASP A 616 25.86 -109.02 70.63
N ASN A 617 26.12 -108.59 71.86
CA ASN A 617 26.17 -107.17 72.27
C ASN A 617 27.20 -106.31 71.51
N SER A 618 28.28 -106.91 70.98
CA SER A 618 29.36 -106.20 70.27
C SER A 618 28.95 -105.63 68.90
N LYS A 619 27.99 -106.28 68.22
CA LYS A 619 27.42 -105.80 66.95
C LYS A 619 26.52 -104.59 67.20
N LEU A 620 25.74 -104.61 68.28
CA LEU A 620 24.90 -103.49 68.71
C LEU A 620 25.75 -102.27 69.06
N GLU A 621 26.84 -102.45 69.82
CA GLU A 621 27.72 -101.34 70.20
C GLU A 621 28.45 -100.70 69.01
N SER A 622 28.87 -101.51 68.04
CA SER A 622 29.47 -101.02 66.78
C SER A 622 28.47 -100.25 65.93
N TYR A 623 27.23 -100.75 65.83
CA TYR A 623 26.13 -100.06 65.14
C TYR A 623 25.74 -98.75 65.83
N LEU A 624 25.70 -98.71 67.17
CA LEU A 624 25.42 -97.49 67.93
C LEU A 624 26.52 -96.43 67.77
N LYS A 625 27.81 -96.81 67.79
CA LYS A 625 28.93 -95.88 67.54
C LYS A 625 28.90 -95.30 66.13
N GLU A 626 28.56 -96.11 65.13
CA GLU A 626 28.38 -95.66 63.75
C GLU A 626 27.16 -94.74 63.61
N LYS A 627 26.05 -95.03 64.30
CA LYS A 627 24.87 -94.16 64.32
C LYS A 627 25.09 -92.85 65.06
N GLN A 628 25.87 -92.83 66.14
CA GLN A 628 26.26 -91.58 66.79
C GLN A 628 27.07 -90.69 65.83
N ARG A 629 28.08 -91.25 65.16
CA ARG A 629 28.82 -90.52 64.12
C ARG A 629 27.90 -89.96 63.05
N GLN A 630 26.98 -90.76 62.51
CA GLN A 630 26.02 -90.29 61.50
C GLN A 630 25.07 -89.19 62.00
N LEU A 631 24.84 -89.12 63.32
CA LEU A 631 24.02 -88.09 63.97
C LEU A 631 24.83 -86.80 64.15
N ASP A 632 26.06 -86.88 64.67
CA ASP A 632 27.00 -85.75 64.77
C ASP A 632 27.23 -85.10 63.38
N ASP A 633 27.43 -85.95 62.35
CA ASP A 633 27.59 -85.56 60.94
C ASP A 633 26.31 -84.96 60.32
N ALA A 634 25.15 -85.18 60.93
CA ALA A 634 23.88 -84.59 60.54
C ALA A 634 23.62 -83.26 61.27
N GLU A 635 24.00 -83.16 62.55
CA GLU A 635 23.91 -81.92 63.34
C GLU A 635 24.81 -80.81 62.79
N GLU A 636 26.06 -81.11 62.42
CA GLU A 636 26.93 -80.10 61.81
C GLU A 636 26.41 -79.65 60.43
N LYS A 637 25.80 -80.57 59.65
CA LYS A 637 25.11 -80.21 58.39
C LYS A 637 23.88 -79.33 58.64
N ILE A 638 23.09 -79.60 59.68
CA ILE A 638 21.95 -78.76 60.09
C ILE A 638 22.41 -77.37 60.54
N LYS A 639 23.53 -77.29 61.27
CA LYS A 639 24.15 -76.02 61.71
C LYS A 639 24.59 -75.17 60.53
N VAL A 640 25.30 -75.74 59.56
CA VAL A 640 25.69 -75.04 58.31
C VAL A 640 24.46 -74.56 57.52
N ILE A 641 23.38 -75.36 57.45
CA ILE A 641 22.11 -74.94 56.83
C ILE A 641 21.47 -73.77 57.59
N ARG A 642 21.43 -73.80 58.93
CA ARG A 642 20.89 -72.70 59.75
C ARG A 642 21.68 -71.40 59.57
N GLU A 643 23.02 -71.47 59.59
CA GLU A 643 23.86 -70.30 59.33
C GLU A 643 23.66 -69.71 57.92
N THR A 644 23.46 -70.58 56.93
CA THR A 644 23.15 -70.17 55.54
C THR A 644 21.79 -69.50 55.46
N TYR A 645 20.77 -70.06 56.12
CA TYR A 645 19.42 -69.51 56.18
C TYR A 645 19.40 -68.14 56.87
N HIS A 646 20.09 -67.97 58.01
CA HIS A 646 20.20 -66.67 58.69
C HIS A 646 20.91 -65.61 57.84
N LYS A 647 21.95 -65.99 57.08
CA LYS A 647 22.62 -65.07 56.12
C LYS A 647 21.67 -64.66 54.98
N GLN A 648 20.86 -65.57 54.47
CA GLN A 648 19.83 -65.25 53.46
C GLN A 648 18.73 -64.34 54.03
N LEU A 649 18.26 -64.58 55.26
CA LEU A 649 17.26 -63.76 55.93
C LEU A 649 17.73 -62.29 56.09
N ALA A 650 18.97 -62.09 56.56
CA ALA A 650 19.56 -60.75 56.70
C ALA A 650 19.74 -60.01 55.35
N LEU A 651 19.94 -60.75 54.25
CA LEU A 651 19.99 -60.17 52.91
C LEU A 651 18.60 -59.79 52.37
N LEU A 652 17.55 -60.53 52.74
CA LEU A 652 16.16 -60.18 52.43
C LEU A 652 15.73 -58.93 53.21
N GLU A 653 15.95 -58.87 54.53
CA GLU A 653 15.67 -57.67 55.33
C GLU A 653 16.37 -56.41 54.79
N LYS A 654 17.60 -56.55 54.26
CA LYS A 654 18.31 -55.44 53.64
C LYS A 654 17.68 -55.00 52.32
N ARG A 655 17.15 -55.95 51.51
CA ARG A 655 16.44 -55.65 50.27
C ARG A 655 15.08 -55.01 50.52
N ASP A 656 14.34 -55.47 51.53
CA ASP A 656 13.02 -54.90 51.86
C ASP A 656 13.14 -53.42 52.26
N ARG A 657 14.15 -53.07 53.08
CA ARG A 657 14.47 -51.65 53.40
C ARG A 657 14.87 -50.83 52.17
N GLU A 658 15.48 -51.44 51.16
CA GLU A 658 15.84 -50.78 49.89
C GLU A 658 14.60 -50.56 49.00
N ILE A 659 13.63 -51.46 49.05
CA ILE A 659 12.32 -51.33 48.40
C ILE A 659 11.52 -50.19 49.07
N GLU A 660 11.41 -50.18 50.41
CA GLU A 660 10.74 -49.10 51.17
C GLU A 660 11.32 -47.70 50.92
N LEU A 661 12.63 -47.60 50.61
CA LEU A 661 13.27 -46.34 50.21
C LEU A 661 12.90 -45.93 48.78
N LYS A 662 12.80 -46.88 47.85
CA LYS A 662 12.41 -46.62 46.46
C LYS A 662 10.93 -46.26 46.35
N ASP A 663 10.06 -46.94 47.11
CA ASP A 663 8.62 -46.66 47.13
C ASP A 663 8.35 -45.24 47.66
N ARG A 664 9.00 -44.82 48.76
CA ARG A 664 8.93 -43.42 49.23
C ARG A 664 9.38 -42.40 48.18
N HIS A 665 10.45 -42.67 47.45
CA HIS A 665 10.92 -41.77 46.39
C HIS A 665 9.95 -41.73 45.20
N LEU A 666 9.30 -42.86 44.86
CA LEU A 666 8.26 -42.90 43.84
C LEU A 666 6.98 -42.16 44.27
N GLU A 667 6.57 -42.26 45.54
CA GLU A 667 5.45 -41.49 46.09
C GLU A 667 5.71 -39.98 46.05
N GLU A 668 6.91 -39.54 46.42
CA GLU A 668 7.32 -38.14 46.35
C GLU A 668 7.30 -37.62 44.91
N LYS A 669 7.84 -38.41 43.96
CA LYS A 669 7.81 -38.07 42.53
C LYS A 669 6.38 -38.06 41.95
N LEU A 670 5.49 -38.93 42.43
CA LEU A 670 4.06 -38.91 42.07
C LEU A 670 3.34 -37.70 42.65
N LYS A 671 3.71 -37.24 43.85
CA LYS A 671 3.20 -36.00 44.46
C LYS A 671 3.63 -34.78 43.63
N ASP A 672 4.89 -34.69 43.24
CA ASP A 672 5.39 -33.62 42.37
C ASP A 672 4.66 -33.60 41.02
N MET A 673 4.49 -34.76 40.37
CA MET A 673 3.73 -34.83 39.11
C MET A 673 2.26 -34.40 39.28
N ARG A 674 1.61 -34.71 40.41
CA ARG A 674 0.26 -34.23 40.71
C ARG A 674 0.23 -32.71 40.89
N ASP A 675 1.23 -32.12 41.51
CA ASP A 675 1.30 -30.67 41.72
C ASP A 675 1.69 -29.91 40.44
N TYR A 676 2.53 -30.49 39.57
CA TYR A 676 2.71 -30.01 38.20
C TYR A 676 1.42 -30.07 37.38
N ALA A 677 0.65 -31.17 37.45
CA ALA A 677 -0.64 -31.27 36.76
C ALA A 677 -1.66 -30.23 37.26
N LYS A 678 -1.67 -29.91 38.57
CA LYS A 678 -2.48 -28.79 39.10
C LYS A 678 -2.05 -27.45 38.53
N ARG A 679 -0.74 -27.16 38.45
CA ARG A 679 -0.19 -25.91 37.90
C ARG A 679 -0.54 -25.74 36.41
N ILE A 680 -0.45 -26.80 35.62
CA ILE A 680 -0.89 -26.81 34.21
C ILE A 680 -2.38 -26.47 34.14
N LYS A 681 -3.21 -27.14 34.94
CA LYS A 681 -4.66 -26.91 34.96
C LYS A 681 -5.06 -25.48 35.37
N SER A 682 -4.32 -24.83 36.28
CA SER A 682 -4.53 -23.40 36.57
C SER A 682 -4.13 -22.50 35.41
N LEU A 683 -2.99 -22.77 34.75
CA LEU A 683 -2.54 -21.99 33.58
C LEU A 683 -3.54 -22.10 32.41
N GLU A 684 -4.08 -23.29 32.15
CA GLU A 684 -5.13 -23.50 31.14
C GLU A 684 -6.42 -22.72 31.48
N GLN A 685 -6.82 -22.67 32.75
CA GLN A 685 -7.96 -21.88 33.19
C GLN A 685 -7.74 -20.38 33.01
N ASP A 686 -6.55 -19.87 33.33
CA ASP A 686 -6.24 -18.44 33.20
C ASP A 686 -6.08 -18.02 31.72
N GLN A 687 -5.47 -18.86 30.88
CA GLN A 687 -5.47 -18.67 29.43
C GLN A 687 -6.89 -18.68 28.83
N THR A 688 -7.77 -19.54 29.33
CA THR A 688 -9.18 -19.58 28.89
C THR A 688 -9.92 -18.30 29.29
N LYS A 689 -9.64 -17.73 30.46
CA LYS A 689 -10.18 -16.42 30.87
C LYS A 689 -9.65 -15.28 29.99
N GLU A 690 -8.35 -15.25 29.70
CA GLU A 690 -7.76 -14.25 28.78
C GLU A 690 -8.41 -14.30 27.40
N LEU A 691 -8.56 -15.50 26.82
CA LEU A 691 -9.20 -15.70 25.52
C LEU A 691 -10.68 -15.29 25.54
N GLY A 692 -11.40 -15.56 26.64
CA GLY A 692 -12.76 -15.07 26.85
C GLY A 692 -12.83 -13.54 26.92
N GLY A 693 -11.89 -12.89 27.63
CA GLY A 693 -11.79 -11.43 27.71
C GLY A 693 -11.53 -10.78 26.35
N LEU A 694 -10.53 -11.29 25.61
CA LEU A 694 -10.20 -10.82 24.26
C LEU A 694 -11.37 -11.04 23.28
N SER A 695 -12.04 -12.19 23.33
CA SER A 695 -13.20 -12.46 22.45
C SER A 695 -14.37 -11.51 22.74
N ASN A 696 -14.63 -11.20 24.01
CA ASN A 696 -15.65 -10.21 24.39
C ASN A 696 -15.26 -8.81 23.90
N GLN A 697 -13.99 -8.41 24.05
CA GLN A 697 -13.50 -7.12 23.56
C GLN A 697 -13.62 -6.98 22.03
N VAL A 698 -13.30 -8.04 21.27
CA VAL A 698 -13.51 -8.08 19.81
C VAL A 698 -15.00 -7.93 19.45
N ASN A 699 -15.91 -8.55 20.19
CA ASN A 699 -17.35 -8.40 19.97
C ASN A 699 -17.82 -6.97 20.26
N THR A 700 -17.38 -6.35 21.36
CA THR A 700 -17.72 -4.96 21.69
C THR A 700 -17.23 -3.99 20.61
N LEU A 701 -15.99 -4.14 20.13
CA LEU A 701 -15.44 -3.30 19.06
C LEU A 701 -16.19 -3.48 17.72
N ARG A 702 -16.70 -4.68 17.42
CA ARG A 702 -17.56 -4.93 16.25
C ARG A 702 -18.91 -4.22 16.37
N GLU A 703 -19.52 -4.25 17.55
CA GLU A 703 -20.76 -3.51 17.80
C GLU A 703 -20.56 -2.00 17.70
N GLU A 704 -19.41 -1.47 18.13
CA GLU A 704 -19.05 -0.06 17.98
C GLU A 704 -18.77 0.34 16.52
N GLU A 705 -18.06 -0.50 15.74
CA GLU A 705 -17.87 -0.27 14.30
C GLU A 705 -19.21 -0.21 13.57
N GLU A 706 -20.11 -1.18 13.78
CA GLU A 706 -21.38 -1.23 13.08
C GLU A 706 -22.31 -0.05 13.50
N ARG A 707 -22.30 0.34 14.78
CA ARG A 707 -23.00 1.57 15.25
C ARG A 707 -22.50 2.84 14.57
N LEU A 708 -21.18 2.97 14.34
CA LEU A 708 -20.63 4.13 13.63
C LEU A 708 -20.91 4.05 12.13
N ARG A 709 -20.86 2.87 11.54
CA ARG A 709 -21.19 2.64 10.13
C ARG A 709 -22.64 3.00 9.81
N VAL A 710 -23.59 2.67 10.69
CA VAL A 710 -24.99 3.11 10.57
C VAL A 710 -25.07 4.65 10.65
N LYS A 711 -24.41 5.29 11.62
CA LYS A 711 -24.39 6.77 11.74
C LYS A 711 -23.78 7.47 10.53
N VAL A 712 -22.74 6.89 9.92
CA VAL A 712 -22.14 7.39 8.67
C VAL A 712 -23.15 7.29 7.51
N SER A 713 -23.87 6.17 7.40
CA SER A 713 -24.94 5.99 6.39
C SER A 713 -26.09 6.99 6.57
N GLU A 714 -26.54 7.22 7.81
CA GLU A 714 -27.54 8.24 8.15
C GLU A 714 -27.04 9.66 7.80
N ARG A 715 -25.76 9.95 8.07
CA ARG A 715 -25.13 11.23 7.70
C ARG A 715 -25.13 11.46 6.19
N ASN A 716 -24.77 10.44 5.43
CA ASN A 716 -24.71 10.51 3.97
C ASN A 716 -26.08 10.80 3.35
N HIS A 717 -27.13 10.10 3.79
CA HIS A 717 -28.49 10.38 3.31
C HIS A 717 -29.00 11.78 3.69
N GLU A 718 -28.62 12.29 4.87
CA GLU A 718 -28.95 13.67 5.25
C GLU A 718 -28.19 14.71 4.39
N ILE A 719 -26.94 14.43 4.01
CA ILE A 719 -26.17 15.27 3.08
C ILE A 719 -26.77 15.23 1.67
N GLU A 720 -27.09 14.03 1.14
CA GLU A 720 -27.78 13.87 -0.15
C GLU A 720 -29.11 14.66 -0.19
N ARG A 721 -29.87 14.63 0.92
CA ARG A 721 -31.11 15.39 1.07
C ARG A 721 -30.88 16.91 1.05
N LEU A 722 -29.87 17.40 1.78
CA LEU A 722 -29.52 18.82 1.80
C LEU A 722 -28.96 19.29 0.44
N GLU A 723 -28.15 18.47 -0.24
CA GLU A 723 -27.69 18.75 -1.62
C GLU A 723 -28.87 18.84 -2.60
N GLY A 724 -29.86 17.94 -2.49
CA GLY A 724 -31.07 17.99 -3.29
C GLY A 724 -31.90 19.26 -3.04
N LEU A 725 -32.05 19.66 -1.78
CA LEU A 725 -32.73 20.90 -1.41
C LEU A 725 -31.99 22.15 -1.93
N VAL A 726 -30.65 22.21 -1.77
CA VAL A 726 -29.85 23.33 -2.31
C VAL A 726 -29.98 23.43 -3.83
N LYS A 727 -29.88 22.32 -4.56
CA LYS A 727 -30.09 22.29 -6.02
C LYS A 727 -31.48 22.80 -6.41
N SER A 728 -32.53 22.35 -5.72
CA SER A 728 -33.90 22.80 -5.98
C SER A 728 -34.09 24.31 -5.77
N HIS A 729 -33.46 24.90 -4.74
CA HIS A 729 -33.54 26.34 -4.49
C HIS A 729 -32.67 27.15 -5.48
N GLU A 730 -31.50 26.64 -5.86
CA GLU A 730 -30.65 27.23 -6.91
C GLU A 730 -31.29 27.20 -8.30
N GLU A 731 -32.14 26.21 -8.59
CA GLU A 731 -32.91 26.12 -9.83
C GLU A 731 -34.12 27.06 -9.81
N GLY A 732 -34.84 27.17 -8.69
CA GLY A 732 -35.92 28.15 -8.51
C GLY A 732 -35.45 29.60 -8.66
N LEU A 733 -34.33 29.96 -8.03
CA LEU A 733 -33.72 31.30 -8.16
C LEU A 733 -33.27 31.66 -9.59
N LYS A 734 -33.03 30.67 -10.46
CA LYS A 734 -32.71 30.92 -11.88
C LYS A 734 -33.95 31.19 -12.73
N GLN A 735 -35.15 30.92 -12.23
CA GLN A 735 -36.41 31.11 -12.95
C GLN A 735 -37.15 32.40 -12.55
N GLU A 736 -36.98 32.91 -11.31
CA GLU A 736 -37.66 34.12 -10.84
C GLU A 736 -36.84 35.41 -10.95
N ASN A 737 -37.11 36.20 -12.00
CA ASN A 737 -36.65 37.60 -12.08
C ASN A 737 -37.50 38.54 -11.20
N SER A 738 -37.42 38.43 -9.87
CA SER A 738 -37.98 39.43 -8.95
C SER A 738 -36.96 39.87 -7.88
N THR A 739 -36.67 41.17 -7.82
CA THR A 739 -35.55 41.72 -7.03
C THR A 739 -35.83 41.88 -5.54
N ALA A 740 -37.01 41.50 -5.05
CA ALA A 740 -37.39 41.55 -3.64
C ALA A 740 -37.41 40.16 -2.95
N VAL A 741 -37.75 39.08 -3.68
CA VAL A 741 -37.82 37.71 -3.14
C VAL A 741 -36.44 37.05 -3.07
N THR A 742 -35.49 37.53 -3.87
CA THR A 742 -34.14 36.95 -3.97
C THR A 742 -33.28 37.12 -2.71
N ALA A 743 -33.56 38.07 -1.82
CA ALA A 743 -32.75 38.29 -0.62
C ALA A 743 -32.92 37.16 0.41
N ASP A 744 -34.17 36.84 0.76
CA ASP A 744 -34.49 35.81 1.75
C ASP A 744 -34.15 34.41 1.24
N ALA A 745 -34.46 34.11 -0.03
CA ALA A 745 -34.08 32.85 -0.66
C ALA A 745 -32.55 32.65 -0.76
N ASN A 746 -31.77 33.73 -0.98
CA ASN A 746 -30.30 33.65 -0.89
C ASN A 746 -29.81 33.47 0.55
N ALA A 747 -30.50 34.04 1.54
CA ALA A 747 -30.18 33.82 2.96
C ALA A 747 -30.44 32.36 3.37
N GLU A 748 -31.56 31.78 2.92
CA GLU A 748 -31.93 30.38 3.15
C GLU A 748 -30.96 29.41 2.46
N ILE A 749 -30.58 29.64 1.19
CA ILE A 749 -29.49 28.87 0.54
C ILE A 749 -28.16 29.03 1.28
N THR A 750 -27.86 30.22 1.80
CA THR A 750 -26.63 30.44 2.59
C THR A 750 -26.67 29.68 3.92
N GLN A 751 -27.84 29.58 4.56
CA GLN A 751 -28.02 28.75 5.74
C GLN A 751 -27.90 27.26 5.42
N LEU A 752 -28.59 26.76 4.40
CA LEU A 752 -28.50 25.36 3.94
C LEU A 752 -27.06 24.98 3.58
N ARG A 753 -26.29 25.87 2.92
CA ARG A 753 -24.86 25.65 2.63
C ARG A 753 -23.99 25.60 3.89
N ARG A 754 -24.27 26.41 4.92
CA ARG A 754 -23.56 26.31 6.23
C ARG A 754 -23.90 25.03 6.96
N GLU A 755 -25.17 24.62 6.95
CA GLU A 755 -25.60 23.35 7.54
C GLU A 755 -24.94 22.17 6.80
N LEU A 756 -24.96 22.16 5.47
CA LEU A 756 -24.30 21.14 4.64
C LEU A 756 -22.79 21.06 4.92
N ALA A 757 -22.09 22.20 5.03
CA ALA A 757 -20.68 22.23 5.41
C ALA A 757 -20.45 21.59 6.80
N LYS A 758 -21.21 22.01 7.81
CA LYS A 758 -21.12 21.42 9.16
C LYS A 758 -21.45 19.92 9.19
N ARG A 759 -22.46 19.51 8.42
CA ARG A 759 -22.90 18.11 8.26
C ARG A 759 -21.80 17.26 7.61
N SER A 760 -21.06 17.83 6.66
CA SER A 760 -19.91 17.21 5.97
C SER A 760 -18.67 17.11 6.88
N ASP A 761 -18.35 18.16 7.65
CA ASP A 761 -17.26 18.11 8.65
C ASP A 761 -17.54 17.04 9.72
N GLU A 762 -18.77 16.95 10.24
CA GLU A 762 -19.18 15.92 11.19
C GLU A 762 -19.19 14.50 10.58
N LEU A 763 -19.49 14.33 9.29
CA LEU A 763 -19.34 13.05 8.59
C LEU A 763 -17.87 12.62 8.62
N LYS A 764 -16.97 13.51 8.21
CA LYS A 764 -15.54 13.24 8.10
C LYS A 764 -14.92 12.81 9.43
N GLU A 765 -15.30 13.47 10.53
CA GLU A 765 -14.91 13.07 11.89
C GLU A 765 -15.34 11.64 12.24
N LYS A 766 -16.52 11.18 11.78
CA LYS A 766 -16.98 9.80 11.99
C LYS A 766 -16.34 8.79 11.04
N GLU A 767 -15.98 9.18 9.83
CA GLU A 767 -15.21 8.34 8.91
C GLU A 767 -13.77 8.12 9.42
N ASP A 768 -13.12 9.15 9.94
CA ASP A 768 -11.79 9.05 10.57
C ASP A 768 -11.83 8.14 11.81
N ALA A 769 -12.83 8.31 12.69
CA ALA A 769 -13.04 7.43 13.85
C ALA A 769 -13.33 5.97 13.45
N LEU A 770 -14.07 5.73 12.36
CA LEU A 770 -14.32 4.39 11.82
C LEU A 770 -13.02 3.75 11.28
N GLN A 771 -12.14 4.52 10.64
CA GLN A 771 -10.83 4.02 10.19
C GLN A 771 -9.93 3.64 11.37
N GLU A 772 -9.96 4.42 12.46
CA GLU A 772 -9.16 4.14 13.65
C GLU A 772 -9.63 2.89 14.39
N LEU A 773 -10.95 2.73 14.56
CA LEU A 773 -11.54 1.49 15.09
C LEU A 773 -11.24 0.27 14.23
N ARG A 774 -11.27 0.40 12.89
CA ARG A 774 -10.86 -0.69 11.98
C ARG A 774 -9.40 -1.10 12.17
N LYS A 775 -8.49 -0.14 12.34
CA LYS A 775 -7.07 -0.44 12.66
C LYS A 775 -6.93 -1.18 14.00
N HIS A 776 -7.67 -0.75 15.03
CA HIS A 776 -7.67 -1.44 16.33
C HIS A 776 -8.23 -2.87 16.21
N LEU A 777 -9.38 -3.03 15.55
CA LEU A 777 -10.02 -4.33 15.33
C LEU A 777 -9.13 -5.28 14.52
N GLU A 778 -8.42 -4.77 13.52
CA GLU A 778 -7.44 -5.54 12.74
C GLU A 778 -6.21 -5.92 13.59
N GLN A 779 -5.68 -5.01 14.43
CA GLN A 779 -4.57 -5.32 15.33
C GLN A 779 -4.95 -6.39 16.37
N THR A 780 -6.10 -6.27 17.02
CA THR A 780 -6.59 -7.25 17.99
C THR A 780 -6.90 -8.59 17.32
N SER A 781 -7.52 -8.58 16.14
CA SER A 781 -7.77 -9.81 15.35
C SER A 781 -6.47 -10.48 14.91
N ARG A 782 -5.42 -9.71 14.56
CA ARG A 782 -4.09 -10.24 14.26
C ARG A 782 -3.42 -10.86 15.49
N GLN A 783 -3.53 -10.24 16.68
CA GLN A 783 -3.02 -10.83 17.92
C GLN A 783 -3.74 -12.16 18.26
N GLU A 784 -5.06 -12.21 18.10
CA GLU A 784 -5.85 -13.44 18.30
C GLU A 784 -5.49 -14.52 17.25
N ALA A 785 -5.27 -14.11 15.99
CA ALA A 785 -4.85 -15.00 14.92
C ALA A 785 -3.43 -15.55 15.13
N HIS A 786 -2.47 -14.72 15.57
CA HIS A 786 -1.10 -15.16 15.88
C HIS A 786 -1.10 -16.19 17.02
N ARG A 787 -1.80 -15.92 18.15
CA ARG A 787 -1.97 -16.90 19.24
C ARG A 787 -2.62 -18.22 18.77
N LYS A 788 -3.51 -18.17 17.76
CA LYS A 788 -4.13 -19.36 17.14
C LYS A 788 -3.29 -20.03 16.04
N GLN A 789 -2.28 -19.35 15.49
CA GLN A 789 -1.44 -19.85 14.39
C GLN A 789 -0.17 -20.53 14.92
N GLU A 790 0.39 -20.05 16.03
CA GLU A 790 1.50 -20.71 16.75
C GLU A 790 1.14 -22.14 17.15
N SER A 791 -0.10 -22.40 17.59
CA SER A 791 -0.57 -23.76 17.89
C SER A 791 -0.69 -24.67 16.66
N LYS A 792 -0.89 -24.13 15.46
CA LYS A 792 -1.08 -24.91 14.23
C LYS A 792 0.22 -25.22 13.48
N SER A 793 1.24 -24.37 13.57
CA SER A 793 2.53 -24.64 12.90
C SER A 793 3.25 -25.85 13.51
N SER A 794 3.14 -26.05 14.82
CA SER A 794 3.65 -27.25 15.51
C SER A 794 2.96 -28.53 15.01
N SER A 795 1.62 -28.57 14.96
CA SER A 795 0.85 -29.70 14.40
C SER A 795 1.26 -30.05 12.97
N ILE A 796 1.42 -29.06 12.09
CA ILE A 796 1.81 -29.29 10.68
C ILE A 796 3.25 -29.83 10.57
N SER A 797 4.18 -29.32 11.39
CA SER A 797 5.56 -29.81 11.44
C SER A 797 5.62 -31.29 11.85
N ILE A 798 4.83 -31.67 12.85
CA ILE A 798 4.74 -33.04 13.37
C ILE A 798 4.17 -34.00 12.32
N PHE A 799 3.06 -33.67 11.66
CA PHE A 799 2.49 -34.55 10.63
C PHE A 799 3.43 -34.72 9.41
N LYS A 800 4.26 -33.71 9.09
CA LYS A 800 5.30 -33.85 8.06
C LYS A 800 6.41 -34.81 8.50
N LYS A 801 6.85 -34.74 9.76
CA LYS A 801 7.84 -35.66 10.34
C LYS A 801 7.31 -37.10 10.51
N ILE A 802 6.01 -37.28 10.78
CA ILE A 802 5.35 -38.61 10.78
C ILE A 802 5.43 -39.25 9.39
N ARG A 803 5.15 -38.48 8.34
CA ARG A 803 5.26 -38.96 6.94
C ARG A 803 6.70 -39.29 6.54
N GLU A 804 7.66 -38.54 7.06
CA GLU A 804 9.09 -38.81 6.90
C GLU A 804 9.49 -40.14 7.57
N ILE A 805 8.85 -40.54 8.67
CA ILE A 805 9.02 -41.90 9.24
C ILE A 805 8.40 -42.97 8.35
N GLU A 806 7.18 -42.76 7.83
CA GLU A 806 6.53 -43.68 6.88
C GLU A 806 7.47 -43.98 5.69
N GLU A 807 8.06 -42.94 5.07
CA GLU A 807 9.02 -43.07 3.97
C GLU A 807 10.38 -43.67 4.36
N LEU A 808 10.77 -43.65 5.64
CA LEU A 808 12.02 -44.25 6.14
C LEU A 808 11.82 -45.73 6.53
N ILE A 809 10.62 -46.13 6.94
CA ILE A 809 10.23 -47.54 7.14
C ILE A 809 10.35 -48.31 5.83
N ASP A 810 9.81 -47.77 4.73
CA ASP A 810 9.94 -48.38 3.39
C ASP A 810 11.40 -48.56 2.94
N LYS A 811 12.30 -47.69 3.41
CA LYS A 811 13.75 -47.73 3.12
C LYS A 811 14.56 -48.58 4.11
N LYS A 812 13.91 -49.12 5.16
CA LYS A 812 14.53 -49.86 6.27
C LYS A 812 15.67 -49.12 7.00
N ASP A 813 15.66 -47.79 6.99
CA ASP A 813 16.68 -46.98 7.69
C ASP A 813 16.28 -46.71 9.15
N TYR A 814 16.34 -47.77 9.96
CA TYR A 814 15.94 -47.75 11.36
C TYR A 814 16.69 -46.72 12.22
N LYS A 815 17.89 -46.30 11.79
CA LYS A 815 18.72 -45.33 12.52
C LYS A 815 18.19 -43.90 12.34
N GLU A 816 17.72 -43.57 11.14
CA GLU A 816 17.11 -42.28 10.84
C GLU A 816 15.65 -42.20 11.29
N ILE A 817 14.91 -43.32 11.29
CA ILE A 817 13.60 -43.45 11.96
C ILE A 817 13.70 -43.05 13.43
N GLN A 818 14.67 -43.60 14.16
CA GLN A 818 14.80 -43.36 15.60
C GLN A 818 15.11 -41.89 15.94
N LYS A 819 15.97 -41.23 15.15
CA LYS A 819 16.21 -39.77 15.26
C LYS A 819 14.94 -38.96 14.99
N THR A 820 14.20 -39.32 13.94
CA THR A 820 12.98 -38.61 13.52
C THR A 820 11.86 -38.80 14.56
N TYR A 821 11.78 -39.98 15.18
CA TYR A 821 10.87 -40.28 16.28
C TYR A 821 11.21 -39.47 17.55
N GLU A 822 12.49 -39.34 17.92
CA GLU A 822 12.88 -38.44 19.02
C GLU A 822 12.55 -36.97 18.72
N HIS A 823 12.64 -36.54 17.45
CA HIS A 823 12.27 -35.19 17.02
C HIS A 823 10.76 -34.95 17.13
N ILE A 824 9.93 -35.89 16.69
CA ILE A 824 8.46 -35.85 16.89
C ILE A 824 8.14 -35.81 18.38
N ARG A 825 8.82 -36.61 19.21
CA ARG A 825 8.61 -36.67 20.65
C ARG A 825 8.93 -35.35 21.36
N LYS A 826 9.90 -34.57 20.87
CA LYS A 826 10.13 -33.19 21.34
C LYS A 826 8.94 -32.29 20.99
N LEU A 827 8.58 -32.20 19.71
CA LEU A 827 7.49 -31.33 19.22
C LEU A 827 6.13 -31.70 19.85
N TYR A 828 5.90 -32.98 20.15
CA TYR A 828 4.66 -33.47 20.76
C TYR A 828 4.35 -32.84 22.14
N SER A 829 5.35 -32.38 22.89
CA SER A 829 5.12 -31.76 24.20
C SER A 829 4.36 -30.42 24.08
N GLU A 830 4.57 -29.70 22.98
CA GLU A 830 4.07 -28.35 22.70
C GLU A 830 2.63 -28.32 22.12
N LEU A 831 2.06 -29.50 21.81
CA LEU A 831 0.73 -29.59 21.18
C LEU A 831 -0.44 -29.29 22.14
N PRO A 832 -1.53 -28.67 21.65
CA PRO A 832 -2.82 -28.64 22.35
C PRO A 832 -3.40 -30.04 22.55
N GLN A 833 -4.13 -30.25 23.64
CA GLN A 833 -4.55 -31.58 24.11
C GLN A 833 -5.43 -32.37 23.10
N GLY A 834 -6.27 -31.68 22.32
CA GLY A 834 -7.08 -32.31 21.27
C GLY A 834 -6.32 -32.73 19.99
N ASP A 835 -5.13 -32.16 19.75
CA ASP A 835 -4.24 -32.59 18.65
C ASP A 835 -3.25 -33.68 19.14
N LYS A 836 -2.87 -33.65 20.42
CA LYS A 836 -2.08 -34.73 21.06
C LYS A 836 -2.70 -36.10 20.87
N GLU A 837 -4.01 -36.23 21.02
CA GLU A 837 -4.72 -37.53 20.92
C GLU A 837 -4.65 -38.13 19.49
N LYS A 838 -4.82 -37.30 18.45
CA LYS A 838 -4.69 -37.72 17.04
C LYS A 838 -3.25 -38.09 16.66
N VAL A 839 -2.28 -37.36 17.19
CA VAL A 839 -0.85 -37.64 16.97
C VAL A 839 -0.42 -38.89 17.74
N TYR A 840 -0.93 -39.09 18.97
CA TYR A 840 -0.67 -40.28 19.77
C TYR A 840 -1.11 -41.55 19.03
N GLN A 841 -2.33 -41.56 18.49
CA GLN A 841 -2.85 -42.70 17.74
C GLN A 841 -1.92 -43.07 16.58
N LYS A 842 -1.56 -42.09 15.72
CA LYS A 842 -0.63 -42.32 14.60
C LYS A 842 0.78 -42.75 15.02
N VAL A 843 1.27 -42.27 16.15
CA VAL A 843 2.58 -42.70 16.71
C VAL A 843 2.51 -44.14 17.23
N MET A 844 1.37 -44.58 17.76
CA MET A 844 1.13 -45.97 18.16
C MET A 844 0.97 -46.90 16.95
N ASP A 845 0.21 -46.47 15.93
CA ASP A 845 0.06 -47.23 14.67
C ASP A 845 1.43 -47.44 13.99
N LEU A 846 2.28 -46.41 13.95
CA LEU A 846 3.66 -46.50 13.45
C LEU A 846 4.54 -47.42 14.31
N LYS A 847 4.38 -47.39 15.64
CA LYS A 847 5.11 -48.27 16.55
C LYS A 847 4.75 -49.73 16.31
N GLU A 848 3.47 -50.04 16.07
CA GLU A 848 3.01 -51.38 15.74
C GLU A 848 3.55 -51.86 14.39
N ILE A 849 3.67 -50.98 13.39
CA ILE A 849 4.30 -51.28 12.08
C ILE A 849 5.79 -51.58 12.24
N ILE A 850 6.52 -50.78 13.02
CA ILE A 850 7.95 -50.99 13.30
C ILE A 850 8.17 -52.30 14.07
N GLU A 851 7.34 -52.60 15.07
CA GLU A 851 7.44 -53.85 15.84
C GLU A 851 7.13 -55.09 14.97
N LYS A 852 6.22 -54.99 13.99
CA LYS A 852 5.92 -56.08 13.02
C LYS A 852 6.92 -56.23 11.87
N THR A 853 7.87 -55.30 11.69
CA THR A 853 8.85 -55.33 10.59
C THR A 853 10.30 -55.53 11.06
N SER A 854 10.46 -55.76 12.37
CA SER A 854 11.75 -55.98 13.03
C SER A 854 11.97 -57.44 13.47
N ASP A 855 11.00 -58.33 13.19
CA ASP A 855 11.15 -59.79 13.12
C ASP A 855 11.39 -60.22 11.65
#